data_AF-A0A6A3J5H7-F1
#
_entry.id   AF-A0A6A3J5H7-F1
#
_cell.length_a   1.000
_cell.length_b   1.000
_cell.length_c   1.000
_cell.angle_alpha   90.00
_cell.angle_beta   90.00
_cell.angle_gamma   90.00
#
_symmetry.space_group_name_H-M   'P 1'
#
loop_
_entity.id
_entity.type
_entity.pdbx_description
1 polymer ?
#
loop_
_entity_poly.entity_id
_entity_poly.type
_entity_poly.pdbx_seq_one_letter_code
_entity_poly.pdbx_strand_id
1 'polypeptide(L)'
;MCVELSDVLSRADDQAGEFSFGGQADTLPADPQLVVEEVGAVTLPLVKKRADVLIAQCKKSPFGKKLDTFMDEKFRKSWQLAPDQVTFKNPQWETGMDQLRESIATRLGYMGVPMQCKLYKLLVYGKGGHFVKHQDTEKEDGMVATLVVQLPSEHGGGDLVVYRGGKEVQRHDFGKGEGTSAFLPYFAVHYADAEHALEKVKKGFRLVLVYSICLPPTMRHLLRNHGKPLSEELAGLIGHLKPKADSFSLLLSHEYTDKSIQDLGTRALKGIDRARVEVLEEANATLPAKKKLQFYIVAMEHDINYYDSGGAWEENERNERINWYSSGIRWLNYGKATAVRSVKYALKYIGANAALGALKAQKSIDGATLRSFMTAAADANLVGDDESYSLGYRPKSESLSVKFCKTLCDLLVQVRDPALVDMFFGNFFSRLGDKQNLIPFIIKIIRAFKWSDIAKGLMGSLGGEIQETRVGFMRYAREAGDSGMKLALNLVQSLDGGPAQQDLLKAAVEKAVLIRDERLCSSKVIGLLWMLAIREGSKSILEPLANKVKKMEPAQLQRSIEILSQHVDGIDTSDERFVVLASIVALGNAESSFPDNAHIQAFLCGPNSVTTTKGVMTFNGLPDARKCATKWMRNSQINASFTMEPFGRGKEAFVAIKKTRDWFSQYENSLLPYKNELKDLIERFGEGGCADGPAMKRARVE
;
A
#
# COMPACT_ATOMS: atom_id res chain seq x y z
N MET A 1 -9.92 4.63 -23.35
CA MET A 1 -11.22 3.94 -23.36
C MET A 1 -11.16 2.48 -22.93
N CYS A 2 -10.61 1.52 -23.68
CA CYS A 2 -10.53 0.13 -23.16
C CYS A 2 -9.66 0.02 -21.89
N VAL A 3 -8.56 0.79 -21.83
CA VAL A 3 -7.71 0.91 -20.63
C VAL A 3 -8.48 1.55 -19.46
N GLU A 4 -9.25 2.62 -19.71
CA GLU A 4 -10.07 3.28 -18.67
C GLU A 4 -11.19 2.37 -18.17
N LEU A 5 -11.90 1.67 -19.08
CA LEU A 5 -12.88 0.65 -18.72
C LEU A 5 -12.23 -0.42 -17.85
N SER A 6 -11.02 -0.86 -18.21
CA SER A 6 -10.30 -1.85 -17.43
C SER A 6 -9.80 -1.35 -16.08
N ASP A 7 -9.41 -0.08 -15.95
CA ASP A 7 -8.98 0.51 -14.68
C ASP A 7 -10.15 0.58 -13.70
N VAL A 8 -11.31 1.01 -14.20
CA VAL A 8 -12.56 0.99 -13.41
C VAL A 8 -12.98 -0.44 -13.08
N LEU A 9 -12.92 -1.38 -14.03
CA LEU A 9 -13.19 -2.81 -13.75
C LEU A 9 -12.18 -3.44 -12.80
N SER A 10 -10.96 -2.91 -12.67
CA SER A 10 -9.97 -3.39 -11.72
C SER A 10 -10.32 -3.06 -10.26
N ARG A 11 -11.24 -2.11 -10.07
CA ARG A 11 -11.87 -1.79 -8.78
C ARG A 11 -13.08 -2.68 -8.49
N ALA A 12 -13.54 -3.48 -9.46
CA ALA A 12 -14.47 -4.57 -9.16
C ALA A 12 -13.70 -5.56 -8.29
N ASP A 13 -14.13 -5.66 -7.04
CA ASP A 13 -13.50 -6.46 -6.01
C ASP A 13 -14.16 -7.85 -6.03
N ASP A 14 -13.40 -8.93 -5.99
CA ASP A 14 -13.93 -10.28 -5.79
C ASP A 14 -14.43 -10.49 -4.36
N GLN A 15 -14.04 -9.59 -3.45
CA GLN A 15 -14.64 -9.35 -2.16
C GLN A 15 -15.74 -8.27 -2.22
N ALA A 16 -16.19 -7.81 -3.40
CA ALA A 16 -17.38 -6.95 -3.46
C ALA A 16 -18.56 -7.79 -2.98
N GLY A 17 -19.02 -7.51 -1.77
CA GLY A 17 -20.16 -8.20 -1.22
C GLY A 17 -21.40 -8.02 -2.06
N GLU A 18 -22.35 -8.91 -1.89
CA GLU A 18 -23.68 -8.80 -2.48
C GLU A 18 -24.31 -7.45 -2.10
N PHE A 19 -24.79 -6.70 -3.10
CA PHE A 19 -25.36 -5.36 -2.89
C PHE A 19 -26.59 -5.37 -1.98
N SER A 20 -27.44 -6.37 -2.17
CA SER A 20 -28.52 -6.70 -1.27
C SER A 20 -28.81 -8.18 -1.35
N PHE A 21 -29.17 -8.76 -0.21
CA PHE A 21 -29.49 -10.17 -0.10
C PHE A 21 -30.39 -10.44 1.10
N GLY A 22 -31.03 -11.60 1.14
CA GLY A 22 -31.91 -11.97 2.23
C GLY A 22 -32.30 -13.44 2.14
N GLY A 23 -33.16 -13.86 3.05
CA GLY A 23 -33.66 -15.23 3.13
C GLY A 23 -34.26 -15.54 4.48
N GLN A 24 -34.57 -16.81 4.71
CA GLN A 24 -34.92 -17.32 6.03
C GLN A 24 -33.73 -17.14 6.99
N ALA A 25 -34.01 -16.67 8.21
CA ALA A 25 -32.98 -16.49 9.23
C ALA A 25 -32.84 -17.77 10.07
N ASP A 26 -32.30 -18.84 9.48
CA ASP A 26 -32.22 -20.17 10.09
C ASP A 26 -31.45 -20.22 11.42
N THR A 27 -30.53 -19.27 11.61
CA THR A 27 -29.76 -19.15 12.85
C THR A 27 -30.56 -18.53 13.99
N LEU A 28 -31.67 -17.84 13.70
CA LEU A 28 -32.49 -17.16 14.70
C LEU A 28 -33.64 -18.06 15.16
N PRO A 29 -33.95 -18.10 16.47
CA PRO A 29 -35.12 -18.80 16.95
C PRO A 29 -36.40 -18.09 16.46
N ALA A 30 -37.45 -18.87 16.16
CA ALA A 30 -38.75 -18.32 15.79
C ALA A 30 -39.35 -17.45 16.90
N ASP A 31 -39.20 -17.86 18.16
CA ASP A 31 -39.61 -17.05 19.31
C ASP A 31 -38.38 -16.49 20.03
N PRO A 32 -38.09 -15.18 19.89
CA PRO A 32 -37.01 -14.52 20.61
C PRO A 32 -37.36 -14.21 22.07
N GLN A 33 -38.58 -14.52 22.51
CA GLN A 33 -39.18 -14.05 23.75
C GLN A 33 -39.04 -12.53 23.89
N LEU A 34 -39.59 -11.83 22.90
CA LEU A 34 -39.59 -10.38 22.80
C LEU A 34 -40.37 -9.77 23.98
N VAL A 35 -39.72 -8.90 24.74
CA VAL A 35 -40.33 -8.11 25.82
C VAL A 35 -40.23 -6.65 25.45
N VAL A 36 -41.35 -5.94 25.55
CA VAL A 36 -41.42 -4.50 25.33
C VAL A 36 -41.79 -3.82 26.64
N GLU A 37 -41.10 -2.73 26.97
CA GLU A 37 -41.39 -1.92 28.15
C GLU A 37 -42.88 -1.53 28.19
N GLU A 38 -43.51 -1.60 29.37
CA GLU A 38 -44.94 -1.35 29.60
C GLU A 38 -45.95 -2.29 28.91
N VAL A 39 -45.55 -3.04 27.87
CA VAL A 39 -46.39 -4.04 27.19
C VAL A 39 -46.18 -5.45 27.77
N GLY A 40 -44.96 -5.75 28.21
CA GLY A 40 -44.54 -7.08 28.63
C GLY A 40 -44.18 -7.98 27.45
N ALA A 41 -44.39 -9.29 27.61
CA ALA A 41 -44.05 -10.28 26.58
C ALA A 41 -44.95 -10.16 25.33
N VAL A 42 -44.33 -10.01 24.17
CA VAL A 42 -44.97 -9.98 22.85
C VAL A 42 -44.91 -11.37 22.27
N THR A 43 -46.07 -12.03 22.18
CA THR A 43 -46.21 -13.37 21.60
C THR A 43 -46.17 -13.31 20.08
N LEU A 44 -45.46 -14.27 19.46
CA LEU A 44 -45.35 -14.41 18.02
C LEU A 44 -46.07 -15.70 17.54
N PRO A 45 -46.66 -15.72 16.33
CA PRO A 45 -46.76 -14.62 15.37
C PRO A 45 -47.54 -13.41 15.87
N LEU A 46 -47.14 -12.22 15.40
CA LEU A 46 -47.85 -11.00 15.76
C LEU A 46 -49.29 -11.00 15.19
N VAL A 47 -50.27 -11.17 16.08
CA VAL A 47 -51.71 -11.11 15.78
C VAL A 47 -52.31 -9.74 16.15
N LYS A 48 -53.43 -9.38 15.53
CA LYS A 48 -54.08 -8.06 15.67
C LYS A 48 -54.21 -7.57 17.12
N LYS A 49 -54.76 -8.40 18.03
CA LYS A 49 -54.97 -8.01 19.44
C LYS A 49 -53.67 -7.57 20.13
N ARG A 50 -52.55 -8.23 19.82
CA ARG A 50 -51.23 -7.88 20.38
C ARG A 50 -50.59 -6.73 19.62
N ALA A 51 -50.78 -6.64 18.31
CA ALA A 51 -50.34 -5.51 17.51
C ALA A 51 -50.97 -4.20 18.00
N ASP A 52 -52.27 -4.18 18.31
CA ASP A 52 -52.97 -2.97 18.78
C ASP A 52 -52.39 -2.47 20.12
N VAL A 53 -52.09 -3.39 21.05
CA VAL A 53 -51.44 -3.06 22.33
C VAL A 53 -50.02 -2.54 22.12
N LEU A 54 -49.24 -3.18 21.24
CA LEU A 54 -47.89 -2.74 20.91
C LEU A 54 -47.88 -1.36 20.24
N ILE A 55 -48.79 -1.13 19.29
CA ILE A 55 -48.93 0.13 18.56
C ILE A 55 -49.29 1.28 19.50
N ALA A 56 -50.10 1.02 20.54
CA ALA A 56 -50.45 2.04 21.53
C ALA A 56 -49.23 2.63 22.26
N GLN A 57 -48.15 1.86 22.37
CA GLN A 57 -46.88 2.31 22.97
C GLN A 57 -45.87 2.84 21.93
N CYS A 58 -46.12 2.63 20.64
CA CYS A 58 -45.21 3.07 19.60
C CYS A 58 -45.43 4.54 19.24
N LYS A 59 -44.34 5.22 18.87
CA LYS A 59 -44.41 6.53 18.21
C LYS A 59 -44.60 6.32 16.70
N LYS A 60 -45.33 7.20 16.01
CA LYS A 60 -45.32 7.19 14.53
C LYS A 60 -43.89 7.47 14.05
N SER A 61 -43.45 6.72 13.04
CA SER A 61 -42.08 6.88 12.53
C SER A 61 -41.94 8.18 11.75
N PRO A 62 -40.98 9.06 12.10
CA PRO A 62 -40.72 10.28 11.35
C PRO A 62 -40.08 10.00 9.98
N PHE A 63 -40.19 10.96 9.06
CA PHE A 63 -39.43 11.02 7.81
C PHE A 63 -38.64 12.35 7.74
N GLY A 64 -37.34 12.29 7.48
CA GLY A 64 -36.48 13.47 7.43
C GLY A 64 -35.87 13.68 6.05
N LYS A 65 -35.93 14.92 5.54
CA LYS A 65 -35.04 15.41 4.48
C LYS A 65 -34.07 16.40 5.13
N LYS A 66 -32.81 16.00 5.31
CA LYS A 66 -31.77 16.80 5.99
C LYS A 66 -32.11 17.07 7.47
N LEU A 67 -32.21 18.34 7.88
CA LEU A 67 -32.38 18.79 9.28
C LEU A 67 -33.86 18.88 9.72
N ASP A 68 -34.81 18.77 8.80
CA ASP A 68 -36.24 18.91 9.11
C ASP A 68 -36.93 17.55 9.21
N THR A 69 -37.60 17.33 10.35
CA THR A 69 -38.39 16.12 10.63
C THR A 69 -39.85 16.35 10.23
N PHE A 70 -40.33 15.66 9.20
CA PHE A 70 -41.71 15.74 8.73
C PHE A 70 -42.52 14.48 9.10
N MET A 71 -43.79 14.68 9.44
CA MET A 71 -44.76 13.64 9.81
C MET A 71 -45.82 13.47 8.70
N ASP A 72 -45.41 13.16 7.46
CA ASP A 72 -46.34 12.94 6.35
C ASP A 72 -46.49 11.44 6.03
N GLU A 73 -47.67 10.89 6.33
CA GLU A 73 -48.03 9.50 6.10
C GLU A 73 -48.06 9.10 4.61
N LYS A 74 -48.03 10.07 3.68
CA LYS A 74 -47.85 9.80 2.24
C LYS A 74 -46.45 9.27 1.91
N PHE A 75 -45.45 9.63 2.70
CA PHE A 75 -44.06 9.25 2.49
C PHE A 75 -43.68 8.03 3.34
N ARG A 76 -44.19 7.96 4.57
CA ARG A 76 -43.92 6.86 5.49
C ARG A 76 -45.09 6.64 6.44
N LYS A 77 -45.60 5.42 6.48
CA LYS A 77 -46.63 5.00 7.43
C LYS A 77 -46.14 3.77 8.19
N SER A 78 -45.61 4.00 9.39
CA SER A 78 -45.16 2.97 10.31
C SER A 78 -45.15 3.47 11.75
N TRP A 79 -45.10 2.53 12.69
CA TRP A 79 -44.92 2.77 14.11
C TRP A 79 -43.55 2.26 14.53
N GLN A 80 -42.89 2.92 15.48
CA GLN A 80 -41.56 2.55 15.96
C GLN A 80 -41.42 2.58 17.48
N LEU A 81 -40.54 1.72 17.97
CA LEU A 81 -40.00 1.73 19.33
C LEU A 81 -38.48 1.87 19.27
N ALA A 82 -37.92 2.54 20.28
CA ALA A 82 -36.48 2.69 20.42
C ALA A 82 -35.84 1.38 20.95
N PRO A 83 -34.53 1.15 20.70
CA PRO A 83 -33.85 -0.10 21.06
C PRO A 83 -33.88 -0.42 22.56
N ASP A 84 -33.79 0.60 23.41
CA ASP A 84 -33.79 0.51 24.87
C ASP A 84 -35.13 0.04 25.44
N GLN A 85 -36.21 0.19 24.69
CA GLN A 85 -37.56 -0.27 25.07
C GLN A 85 -37.81 -1.75 24.76
N VAL A 86 -36.82 -2.44 24.17
CA VAL A 86 -36.97 -3.78 23.63
C VAL A 86 -35.91 -4.70 24.21
N THR A 87 -36.32 -5.88 24.68
CA THR A 87 -35.42 -6.90 25.22
C THR A 87 -35.77 -8.28 24.67
N PHE A 88 -34.76 -9.12 24.45
CA PHE A 88 -34.92 -10.52 24.03
C PHE A 88 -34.55 -11.42 25.20
N LYS A 89 -35.47 -12.30 25.63
CA LYS A 89 -35.24 -13.18 26.78
C LYS A 89 -34.75 -14.57 26.39
N ASN A 90 -34.87 -14.96 25.12
CA ASN A 90 -34.32 -16.22 24.62
C ASN A 90 -32.79 -16.08 24.41
N PRO A 91 -31.94 -16.81 25.16
CA PRO A 91 -30.48 -16.73 25.01
C PRO A 91 -29.98 -17.15 23.62
N GLN A 92 -30.74 -17.99 22.90
CA GLN A 92 -30.41 -18.40 21.54
C GLN A 92 -30.49 -17.24 20.54
N TRP A 93 -31.16 -16.14 20.88
CA TRP A 93 -31.23 -14.96 20.03
C TRP A 93 -29.84 -14.35 19.81
N GLU A 94 -29.07 -14.17 20.88
CA GLU A 94 -27.72 -13.58 20.80
C GLU A 94 -26.77 -14.48 20.01
N THR A 95 -26.78 -15.78 20.32
CA THR A 95 -25.98 -16.78 19.59
C THR A 95 -26.36 -16.84 18.10
N GLY A 96 -27.66 -16.78 17.80
CA GLY A 96 -28.16 -16.78 16.42
C GLY A 96 -27.78 -15.52 15.65
N MET A 97 -27.78 -14.36 16.32
CA MET A 97 -27.34 -13.09 15.74
C MET A 97 -25.83 -13.08 15.49
N ASP A 98 -25.02 -13.67 16.37
CA ASP A 98 -23.58 -13.82 16.16
C ASP A 98 -23.26 -14.68 14.94
N GLN A 99 -23.97 -15.80 14.74
CA GLN A 99 -23.83 -16.66 13.56
C GLN A 99 -24.33 -15.95 12.29
N LEU A 100 -25.47 -15.27 12.37
CA LEU A 100 -26.02 -14.52 11.24
C LEU A 100 -25.05 -13.41 10.80
N ARG A 101 -24.44 -12.72 11.77
CA ARG A 101 -23.45 -11.67 11.54
C ARG A 101 -22.23 -12.17 10.78
N GLU A 102 -21.71 -13.35 11.11
CA GLU A 102 -20.55 -13.94 10.40
C GLU A 102 -20.89 -14.25 8.92
N SER A 103 -22.09 -14.80 8.69
CA SER A 103 -22.63 -15.02 7.34
C SER A 103 -22.78 -13.70 6.58
N ILE A 104 -23.35 -12.68 7.22
CA ILE A 104 -23.51 -11.35 6.61
C ILE A 104 -22.16 -10.71 6.31
N ALA A 105 -21.19 -10.76 7.23
CA ALA A 105 -19.86 -10.20 7.01
C ALA A 105 -19.20 -10.83 5.77
N THR A 106 -19.29 -12.15 5.65
CA THR A 106 -18.80 -12.89 4.48
C THR A 106 -19.50 -12.42 3.19
N ARG A 107 -20.83 -12.36 3.20
CA ARG A 107 -21.62 -11.96 2.02
C ARG A 107 -21.46 -10.47 1.66
N LEU A 108 -21.14 -9.61 2.62
CA LEU A 108 -20.80 -8.19 2.40
C LEU A 108 -19.34 -7.98 1.98
N GLY A 109 -18.52 -9.02 1.93
CA GLY A 109 -17.13 -8.92 1.52
C GLY A 109 -16.16 -8.50 2.62
N TYR A 110 -16.55 -8.69 3.87
CA TYR A 110 -15.78 -8.43 5.08
C TYR A 110 -15.48 -9.75 5.81
N MET A 111 -15.10 -10.80 5.07
CA MET A 111 -14.80 -12.12 5.63
C MET A 111 -13.71 -12.00 6.72
N GLY A 112 -13.96 -12.59 7.89
CA GLY A 112 -13.05 -12.54 9.03
C GLY A 112 -13.04 -11.22 9.80
N VAL A 113 -13.87 -10.24 9.44
CA VAL A 113 -14.03 -8.99 10.18
C VAL A 113 -15.11 -9.15 11.26
N PRO A 114 -14.82 -8.85 12.53
CA PRO A 114 -15.81 -8.90 13.60
C PRO A 114 -16.71 -7.66 13.54
N MET A 115 -17.68 -7.69 12.62
CA MET A 115 -18.66 -6.60 12.47
C MET A 115 -19.50 -6.43 13.75
N GLN A 116 -20.16 -5.29 13.91
CA GLN A 116 -21.09 -5.04 15.00
C GLN A 116 -22.51 -4.88 14.45
N CYS A 117 -23.48 -5.61 15.00
CA CYS A 117 -24.90 -5.43 14.68
C CYS A 117 -25.58 -4.68 15.83
N LYS A 118 -25.86 -3.39 15.63
CA LYS A 118 -26.50 -2.54 16.64
C LYS A 118 -27.98 -2.40 16.35
N LEU A 119 -28.86 -2.80 17.27
CA LEU A 119 -30.30 -2.59 17.12
C LEU A 119 -30.58 -1.09 17.06
N TYR A 120 -31.24 -0.64 16.00
CA TYR A 120 -31.58 0.77 15.78
C TYR A 120 -33.04 1.08 16.12
N LYS A 121 -33.97 0.18 15.74
CA LYS A 121 -35.39 0.31 16.10
C LYS A 121 -36.19 -0.95 15.81
N LEU A 122 -37.31 -1.09 16.50
CA LEU A 122 -38.38 -2.01 16.14
C LEU A 122 -39.46 -1.24 15.39
N LEU A 123 -39.99 -1.81 14.30
CA LEU A 123 -41.04 -1.22 13.48
C LEU A 123 -42.25 -2.15 13.34
N VAL A 124 -43.43 -1.56 13.39
CA VAL A 124 -44.71 -2.22 13.09
C VAL A 124 -45.33 -1.55 11.88
N TYR A 125 -45.74 -2.36 10.90
CA TYR A 125 -46.50 -1.91 9.73
C TYR A 125 -47.84 -2.63 9.68
N GLY A 126 -48.92 -1.91 9.93
CA GLY A 126 -50.28 -2.40 9.71
C GLY A 126 -50.75 -2.15 8.27
N LYS A 127 -52.04 -2.40 8.01
CA LYS A 127 -52.66 -2.16 6.69
C LYS A 127 -52.41 -0.73 6.17
N GLY A 128 -51.91 -0.64 4.95
CA GLY A 128 -51.50 0.60 4.27
C GLY A 128 -50.12 1.12 4.68
N GLY A 129 -49.45 0.46 5.64
CA GLY A 129 -48.09 0.80 6.04
C GLY A 129 -47.11 0.64 4.88
N HIS A 130 -46.22 1.61 4.69
CA HIS A 130 -45.28 1.68 3.58
C HIS A 130 -44.19 2.72 3.86
N PHE A 131 -43.17 2.76 3.01
CA PHE A 131 -42.38 3.97 2.81
C PHE A 131 -41.95 4.10 1.36
N VAL A 132 -41.95 5.33 0.86
CA VAL A 132 -41.53 5.61 -0.52
C VAL A 132 -40.02 5.43 -0.67
N LYS A 133 -39.59 5.29 -1.91
CA LYS A 133 -38.19 5.16 -2.28
C LYS A 133 -37.35 6.29 -1.66
N HIS A 134 -36.38 5.92 -0.84
CA HIS A 134 -35.43 6.84 -0.22
C HIS A 134 -34.10 6.13 0.03
N GLN A 135 -33.07 6.91 0.35
CA GLN A 135 -31.79 6.42 0.83
C GLN A 135 -31.72 6.71 2.33
N ASP A 136 -31.30 5.75 3.13
CA ASP A 136 -31.06 6.00 4.55
C ASP A 136 -29.82 6.88 4.69
N THR A 137 -29.85 7.85 5.61
CA THR A 137 -28.59 8.44 6.09
C THR A 137 -27.93 7.47 7.05
N GLU A 138 -26.60 7.40 7.01
CA GLU A 138 -25.80 6.65 7.99
C GLU A 138 -26.21 7.06 9.41
N LYS A 139 -26.51 6.05 10.25
CA LYS A 139 -27.03 6.25 11.61
C LYS A 139 -25.97 6.10 12.68
N GLU A 140 -24.89 5.41 12.35
CA GLU A 140 -23.83 5.00 13.27
C GLU A 140 -22.47 5.19 12.58
N ASP A 141 -21.46 5.56 13.36
CA ASP A 141 -20.11 5.75 12.85
C ASP A 141 -19.47 4.40 12.48
N GLY A 142 -19.09 4.27 11.20
CA GLY A 142 -18.60 3.03 10.60
C GLY A 142 -19.71 2.10 10.08
N MET A 143 -20.95 2.58 9.95
CA MET A 143 -22.06 1.82 9.36
C MET A 143 -21.79 1.52 7.88
N VAL A 144 -21.88 0.25 7.49
CA VAL A 144 -21.73 -0.18 6.09
C VAL A 144 -23.05 -0.63 5.47
N ALA A 145 -23.97 -1.16 6.27
CA ALA A 145 -25.19 -1.78 5.78
C ALA A 145 -26.30 -1.73 6.82
N THR A 146 -27.53 -1.90 6.36
CA THR A 146 -28.72 -2.08 7.18
C THR A 146 -29.15 -3.54 7.12
N LEU A 147 -29.36 -4.16 8.28
CA LEU A 147 -30.00 -5.47 8.42
C LEU A 147 -31.45 -5.28 8.88
N VAL A 148 -32.39 -5.82 8.13
CA VAL A 148 -33.81 -5.88 8.47
C VAL A 148 -34.15 -7.32 8.83
N VAL A 149 -34.47 -7.58 10.10
CA VAL A 149 -34.96 -8.89 10.56
C VAL A 149 -36.47 -8.81 10.72
N GLN A 150 -37.22 -9.59 9.94
CA GLN A 150 -38.65 -9.76 10.11
C GLN A 150 -38.93 -10.90 11.09
N LEU A 151 -39.61 -10.57 12.18
CA LEU A 151 -40.08 -11.55 13.15
C LEU A 151 -41.35 -12.24 12.61
N PRO A 152 -41.64 -13.49 13.06
CA PRO A 152 -42.87 -14.18 12.67
C PRO A 152 -44.10 -13.30 12.82
N SER A 153 -44.78 -13.05 11.71
CA SER A 153 -45.93 -12.16 11.66
C SER A 153 -46.81 -12.45 10.45
N GLU A 154 -48.13 -12.50 10.68
CA GLU A 154 -49.10 -12.73 9.63
C GLU A 154 -49.42 -11.42 8.91
N HIS A 155 -48.98 -11.30 7.66
CA HIS A 155 -49.23 -10.11 6.83
C HIS A 155 -49.21 -10.46 5.34
N GLY A 156 -49.67 -9.52 4.50
CA GLY A 156 -49.58 -9.63 3.05
C GLY A 156 -49.25 -8.29 2.41
N GLY A 157 -48.55 -8.29 1.27
CA GLY A 157 -47.86 -7.08 0.78
C GLY A 157 -46.72 -6.68 1.72
N GLY A 158 -46.12 -5.50 1.53
CA GLY A 158 -44.98 -5.07 2.38
C GLY A 158 -43.65 -5.69 1.97
N ASP A 159 -43.41 -5.84 0.68
CA ASP A 159 -42.12 -6.29 0.15
C ASP A 159 -41.10 -5.16 0.30
N LEU A 160 -39.88 -5.51 0.71
CA LEU A 160 -38.76 -4.56 0.70
C LEU A 160 -38.11 -4.62 -0.68
N VAL A 161 -38.12 -3.47 -1.36
CA VAL A 161 -37.57 -3.33 -2.71
C VAL A 161 -36.31 -2.48 -2.63
N VAL A 162 -35.19 -3.01 -3.11
CA VAL A 162 -33.89 -2.34 -3.12
C VAL A 162 -33.56 -1.92 -4.54
N TYR A 163 -33.05 -0.70 -4.68
CA TYR A 163 -32.76 -0.05 -5.95
C TYR A 163 -31.29 0.33 -6.05
N ARG A 164 -30.77 0.29 -7.27
CA ARG A 164 -29.43 0.78 -7.62
C ARG A 164 -29.51 1.56 -8.93
N GLY A 165 -28.98 2.79 -8.95
CA GLY A 165 -29.02 3.64 -10.15
C GLY A 165 -30.44 3.84 -10.71
N GLY A 166 -31.45 3.95 -9.84
CA GLY A 166 -32.84 4.12 -10.26
C GLY A 166 -33.63 2.84 -10.56
N LYS A 167 -32.99 1.66 -10.65
CA LYS A 167 -33.64 0.38 -11.01
C LYS A 167 -33.80 -0.56 -9.84
N GLU A 168 -34.90 -1.29 -9.81
CA GLU A 168 -35.10 -2.41 -8.88
C GLU A 168 -34.07 -3.50 -9.16
N VAL A 169 -33.27 -3.85 -8.14
CA VAL A 169 -32.24 -4.90 -8.23
C VAL A 169 -32.56 -6.12 -7.38
N GLN A 170 -33.29 -5.93 -6.26
CA GLN A 170 -33.69 -7.00 -5.36
C GLN A 170 -35.03 -6.72 -4.70
N ARG A 171 -35.78 -7.79 -4.45
CA ARG A 171 -37.09 -7.76 -3.80
C ARG A 171 -37.16 -8.86 -2.76
N HIS A 172 -37.37 -8.48 -1.51
CA HIS A 172 -37.46 -9.39 -0.38
C HIS A 172 -38.91 -9.48 0.09
N ASP A 173 -39.51 -10.67 -0.09
CA ASP A 173 -40.88 -10.97 0.32
C ASP A 173 -40.96 -11.55 1.75
N PHE A 174 -39.83 -11.89 2.37
CA PHE A 174 -39.75 -12.42 3.72
C PHE A 174 -40.70 -13.61 4.00
N GLY A 175 -40.72 -14.60 3.10
CA GLY A 175 -41.43 -15.88 3.32
C GLY A 175 -42.93 -15.82 3.06
N LYS A 176 -43.44 -14.72 2.50
CA LYS A 176 -44.86 -14.60 2.12
C LYS A 176 -45.22 -15.53 0.96
N GLY A 177 -44.34 -15.68 -0.04
CA GLY A 177 -44.56 -16.56 -1.18
C GLY A 177 -44.67 -18.03 -0.79
N GLU A 178 -43.95 -18.44 0.25
CA GLU A 178 -43.94 -19.81 0.78
C GLU A 178 -44.96 -20.04 1.90
N GLY A 179 -45.63 -18.99 2.39
CA GLY A 179 -46.59 -19.09 3.49
C GLY A 179 -45.96 -19.31 4.87
N THR A 180 -44.65 -19.09 5.01
CA THR A 180 -43.88 -19.34 6.23
C THR A 180 -43.67 -18.10 7.10
N SER A 181 -44.04 -16.91 6.60
CA SER A 181 -43.82 -15.62 7.28
C SER A 181 -44.46 -15.51 8.68
N ALA A 182 -45.49 -16.30 8.97
CA ALA A 182 -46.16 -16.35 10.27
C ALA A 182 -45.43 -17.25 11.29
N PHE A 183 -44.43 -18.03 10.87
CA PHE A 183 -43.83 -19.06 11.71
C PHE A 183 -42.32 -18.90 11.84
N LEU A 184 -41.66 -18.34 10.82
CA LEU A 184 -40.21 -18.30 10.74
C LEU A 184 -39.70 -16.87 10.60
N PRO A 185 -38.53 -16.55 11.19
CA PRO A 185 -37.89 -15.26 11.01
C PRO A 185 -37.22 -15.20 9.64
N TYR A 186 -37.22 -14.01 9.04
CA TYR A 186 -36.57 -13.72 7.77
C TYR A 186 -35.67 -12.51 7.92
N PHE A 187 -34.69 -12.37 7.04
CA PHE A 187 -33.86 -11.18 7.02
C PHE A 187 -33.59 -10.67 5.61
N ALA A 188 -33.23 -9.40 5.53
CA ALA A 188 -32.69 -8.77 4.34
C ALA A 188 -31.59 -7.78 4.76
N VAL A 189 -30.54 -7.70 3.95
CA VAL A 189 -29.42 -6.79 4.08
C VAL A 189 -29.32 -5.95 2.82
N HIS A 190 -29.02 -4.67 2.98
CA HIS A 190 -28.62 -3.79 1.89
C HIS A 190 -27.58 -2.80 2.38
N TYR A 191 -26.70 -2.33 1.50
CA TYR A 191 -25.73 -1.29 1.85
C TYR A 191 -26.44 -0.01 2.35
N ALA A 192 -25.74 0.77 3.19
CA ALA A 192 -26.28 1.98 3.81
C ALA A 192 -26.64 3.05 2.77
N ASP A 193 -25.90 3.07 1.65
CA ASP A 193 -26.13 3.96 0.52
C ASP A 193 -27.21 3.45 -0.46
N ALA A 194 -27.83 2.30 -0.22
CA ALA A 194 -28.84 1.75 -1.12
C ALA A 194 -30.16 2.53 -1.03
N GLU A 195 -30.69 2.92 -2.20
CA GLU A 195 -32.06 3.38 -2.30
C GLU A 195 -33.02 2.22 -2.07
N HIS A 196 -34.04 2.37 -1.23
CA HIS A 196 -34.98 1.30 -0.93
C HIS A 196 -36.39 1.84 -0.65
N ALA A 197 -37.39 0.99 -0.86
CA ALA A 197 -38.81 1.27 -0.63
C ALA A 197 -39.46 0.06 0.05
N LEU A 198 -40.53 0.30 0.80
CA LEU A 198 -41.41 -0.76 1.28
C LEU A 198 -42.78 -0.59 0.65
N GLU A 199 -43.23 -1.61 -0.05
CA GLU A 199 -44.55 -1.63 -0.63
C GLU A 199 -45.65 -1.61 0.44
N LYS A 200 -46.88 -1.30 0.03
CA LYS A 200 -48.00 -1.23 0.96
C LYS A 200 -48.31 -2.61 1.54
N VAL A 201 -48.36 -2.70 2.86
CA VAL A 201 -48.96 -3.83 3.58
C VAL A 201 -50.46 -3.85 3.27
N LYS A 202 -50.94 -4.92 2.64
CA LYS A 202 -52.33 -5.10 2.19
C LYS A 202 -53.22 -5.70 3.28
N LYS A 203 -52.66 -6.58 4.13
CA LYS A 203 -53.36 -7.25 5.25
C LYS A 203 -52.39 -7.54 6.40
N GLY A 204 -52.93 -7.70 7.60
CA GLY A 204 -52.18 -8.09 8.81
C GLY A 204 -51.20 -7.02 9.31
N PHE A 205 -50.20 -7.47 10.08
CA PHE A 205 -49.18 -6.63 10.68
C PHE A 205 -47.79 -7.22 10.44
N ARG A 206 -46.88 -6.42 9.89
CA ARG A 206 -45.48 -6.80 9.71
C ARG A 206 -44.67 -6.24 10.86
N LEU A 207 -43.96 -7.11 11.58
CA LEU A 207 -43.10 -6.77 12.71
C LEU A 207 -41.63 -6.95 12.32
N VAL A 208 -40.82 -5.89 12.41
CA VAL A 208 -39.40 -5.95 12.04
C VAL A 208 -38.50 -5.25 13.03
N LEU A 209 -37.27 -5.77 13.12
CA LEU A 209 -36.14 -5.17 13.78
C LEU A 209 -35.18 -4.64 12.72
N VAL A 210 -34.68 -3.42 12.92
CA VAL A 210 -33.70 -2.80 12.03
C VAL A 210 -32.40 -2.64 12.79
N TYR A 211 -31.32 -3.18 12.24
CA TYR A 211 -29.97 -3.14 12.78
C TYR A 211 -29.03 -2.36 11.86
N SER A 212 -28.14 -1.57 12.46
CA SER A 212 -27.00 -0.97 11.78
C SER A 212 -25.82 -1.95 11.84
N ILE A 213 -25.27 -2.33 10.68
CA ILE A 213 -24.07 -3.16 10.60
C ILE A 213 -22.86 -2.25 10.50
N CYS A 214 -21.96 -2.31 11.48
CA CYS A 214 -20.85 -1.39 11.62
C CYS A 214 -19.50 -2.12 11.63
N LEU A 215 -18.47 -1.49 11.07
CA LEU A 215 -17.09 -1.91 11.26
C LEU A 215 -16.61 -1.53 12.68
N PRO A 216 -15.78 -2.38 13.32
CA PRO A 216 -15.18 -2.03 14.60
C PRO A 216 -14.26 -0.81 14.45
N PRO A 217 -14.11 0.05 15.48
CA PRO A 217 -13.33 1.29 15.38
C PRO A 217 -11.92 1.12 14.82
N THR A 218 -11.25 0.01 15.12
CA THR A 218 -9.89 -0.33 14.65
C THR A 218 -9.82 -0.68 13.16
N MET A 219 -10.93 -1.09 12.54
CA MET A 219 -11.00 -1.53 11.14
C MET A 219 -11.79 -0.58 10.24
N ARG A 220 -12.12 0.63 10.70
CA ARG A 220 -12.85 1.63 9.89
C ARG A 220 -12.11 2.12 8.66
N HIS A 221 -10.80 1.91 8.57
CA HIS A 221 -10.04 2.14 7.35
C HIS A 221 -10.46 1.21 6.19
N LEU A 222 -11.17 0.11 6.49
CA LEU A 222 -11.78 -0.78 5.50
C LEU A 222 -13.12 -0.25 4.97
N LEU A 223 -13.64 0.87 5.52
CA LEU A 223 -14.87 1.49 5.05
C LEU A 223 -14.67 1.85 3.58
N ARG A 224 -15.39 1.14 2.70
CA ARG A 224 -15.31 1.37 1.26
C ARG A 224 -15.88 2.77 0.99
N ASN A 225 -15.15 3.57 0.23
CA ASN A 225 -15.60 4.91 -0.12
C ASN A 225 -16.76 4.78 -1.11
N HIS A 226 -18.00 4.83 -0.62
CA HIS A 226 -19.24 4.77 -1.39
C HIS A 226 -19.50 6.08 -2.18
N GLY A 227 -18.48 6.58 -2.90
CA GLY A 227 -18.68 7.52 -3.99
C GLY A 227 -19.49 6.86 -5.12
N LYS A 228 -19.78 7.62 -6.21
CA LYS A 228 -20.57 7.16 -7.37
C LYS A 228 -20.39 5.65 -7.62
N PRO A 229 -21.47 4.85 -7.62
CA PRO A 229 -21.35 3.40 -7.73
C PRO A 229 -20.55 3.03 -8.98
N LEU A 230 -19.70 2.02 -8.88
CA LEU A 230 -18.77 1.60 -9.94
C LEU A 230 -19.47 1.42 -11.31
N SER A 231 -20.72 0.96 -11.28
CA SER A 231 -21.61 0.83 -12.44
C SER A 231 -21.95 2.15 -13.13
N GLU A 232 -22.07 3.27 -12.39
CA GLU A 232 -22.30 4.61 -12.98
C GLU A 232 -21.05 5.16 -13.66
N GLU A 233 -19.88 4.94 -13.07
CA GLU A 233 -18.60 5.32 -13.68
C GLU A 233 -18.36 4.53 -14.97
N LEU A 234 -18.62 3.22 -14.95
CA LEU A 234 -18.58 2.37 -16.13
C LEU A 234 -19.64 2.76 -17.17
N ALA A 235 -20.88 3.07 -16.75
CA ALA A 235 -21.91 3.53 -17.68
C ALA A 235 -21.48 4.83 -18.38
N GLY A 236 -20.83 5.74 -17.64
CA GLY A 236 -20.19 6.93 -18.21
C GLY A 236 -19.20 6.55 -19.33
N LEU A 237 -18.27 5.64 -19.06
CA LEU A 237 -17.26 5.20 -20.03
C LEU A 237 -17.86 4.46 -21.23
N ILE A 238 -18.77 3.51 -20.99
CA ILE A 238 -19.45 2.74 -22.05
C ILE A 238 -20.28 3.67 -22.94
N GLY A 239 -20.91 4.70 -22.39
CA GLY A 239 -21.68 5.69 -23.15
C GLY A 239 -20.85 6.42 -24.23
N HIS A 240 -19.54 6.55 -24.04
CA HIS A 240 -18.62 7.18 -24.99
C HIS A 240 -18.16 6.24 -26.12
N LEU A 241 -18.45 4.94 -26.06
CA LEU A 241 -18.14 4.00 -27.15
C LEU A 241 -18.86 4.38 -28.44
N LYS A 242 -18.14 4.35 -29.56
CA LYS A 242 -18.71 4.56 -30.90
C LYS A 242 -19.38 3.27 -31.38
N PRO A 243 -20.68 3.30 -31.73
CA PRO A 243 -21.37 2.13 -32.26
C PRO A 243 -20.64 1.54 -33.47
N LYS A 244 -20.50 0.21 -33.52
CA LYS A 244 -19.88 -0.58 -34.61
C LYS A 244 -18.37 -0.38 -34.84
N ALA A 245 -17.72 0.56 -34.17
CA ALA A 245 -16.27 0.79 -34.30
C ALA A 245 -15.48 0.29 -33.08
N ASP A 246 -16.10 0.28 -31.90
CA ASP A 246 -15.43 -0.05 -30.65
C ASP A 246 -16.01 -1.34 -30.03
N SER A 247 -15.15 -2.32 -29.78
CA SER A 247 -15.42 -3.54 -29.01
C SER A 247 -14.33 -3.71 -27.95
N PHE A 248 -14.70 -4.24 -26.79
CA PHE A 248 -13.72 -4.68 -25.79
C PHE A 248 -13.92 -6.17 -25.49
N SER A 249 -12.87 -6.82 -25.04
CA SER A 249 -12.90 -8.21 -24.60
C SER A 249 -12.50 -8.26 -23.13
N LEU A 250 -13.11 -9.12 -22.32
CA LEU A 250 -12.71 -9.37 -20.95
C LEU A 250 -12.23 -10.81 -20.85
N LEU A 251 -10.97 -11.02 -20.50
CA LEU A 251 -10.46 -12.37 -20.22
C LEU A 251 -10.98 -12.81 -18.86
N LEU A 252 -11.66 -13.96 -18.83
CA LEU A 252 -12.10 -14.58 -17.60
C LEU A 252 -10.91 -15.26 -16.89
N SER A 253 -10.91 -15.17 -15.59
CA SER A 253 -9.83 -15.55 -14.68
C SER A 253 -9.91 -17.02 -14.27
N HIS A 254 -11.11 -17.62 -14.33
CA HIS A 254 -11.31 -19.05 -14.11
C HIS A 254 -11.53 -19.79 -15.42
N GLU A 255 -11.19 -21.08 -15.42
CA GLU A 255 -11.60 -22.02 -16.45
C GLU A 255 -13.03 -22.47 -16.19
N TYR A 256 -13.83 -22.47 -17.25
CA TYR A 256 -15.23 -22.91 -17.21
C TYR A 256 -15.43 -24.04 -18.21
N THR A 257 -16.18 -25.06 -17.80
CA THR A 257 -16.57 -26.13 -18.71
C THR A 257 -17.61 -25.62 -19.70
N ASP A 258 -17.55 -26.08 -20.95
CA ASP A 258 -18.56 -25.75 -21.97
C ASP A 258 -19.98 -26.03 -21.45
N LYS A 259 -20.18 -27.16 -20.77
CA LYS A 259 -21.46 -27.53 -20.16
C LYS A 259 -21.95 -26.49 -19.15
N SER A 260 -21.07 -26.01 -18.27
CA SER A 260 -21.46 -24.99 -17.27
C SER A 260 -21.86 -23.66 -17.90
N ILE A 261 -21.13 -23.22 -18.93
CA ILE A 261 -21.44 -21.97 -19.65
C ILE A 261 -22.72 -22.14 -20.48
N GLN A 262 -22.91 -23.30 -21.08
CA GLN A 262 -24.10 -23.63 -21.86
C GLN A 262 -25.36 -23.67 -20.99
N ASP A 263 -25.30 -24.29 -19.81
CA ASP A 263 -26.46 -24.46 -18.93
C ASP A 263 -26.80 -23.18 -18.14
N LEU A 264 -25.78 -22.41 -17.73
CA LEU A 264 -25.94 -21.31 -16.77
C LEU A 264 -25.61 -19.92 -17.33
N GLY A 265 -24.89 -19.83 -18.45
CA GLY A 265 -24.46 -18.56 -19.05
C GLY A 265 -23.53 -17.79 -18.10
N THR A 266 -23.78 -16.48 -17.93
CA THR A 266 -23.03 -15.63 -16.99
C THR A 266 -23.19 -16.06 -15.53
N ARG A 267 -24.23 -16.83 -15.19
CA ARG A 267 -24.42 -17.40 -13.84
C ARG A 267 -23.41 -18.51 -13.51
N ALA A 268 -22.69 -19.04 -14.50
CA ALA A 268 -21.61 -19.99 -14.27
C ALA A 268 -20.36 -19.32 -13.68
N LEU A 269 -20.22 -18.00 -13.85
CA LEU A 269 -19.02 -17.24 -13.49
C LEU A 269 -18.82 -17.20 -11.97
N LYS A 270 -17.56 -17.22 -11.53
CA LYS A 270 -17.18 -17.26 -10.12
C LYS A 270 -16.13 -16.20 -9.77
N GLY A 271 -16.09 -15.83 -8.50
CA GLY A 271 -15.13 -14.88 -7.94
C GLY A 271 -15.08 -13.58 -8.72
N ILE A 272 -13.87 -13.16 -9.09
CA ILE A 272 -13.60 -11.89 -9.79
C ILE A 272 -14.31 -11.78 -11.15
N ASP A 273 -14.54 -12.89 -11.85
CA ASP A 273 -15.19 -12.88 -13.16
C ASP A 273 -16.66 -12.53 -13.05
N ARG A 274 -17.31 -13.09 -12.03
CA ARG A 274 -18.70 -12.78 -11.70
C ARG A 274 -18.82 -11.31 -11.31
N ALA A 275 -17.98 -10.84 -10.39
CA ALA A 275 -18.01 -9.45 -9.93
C ALA A 275 -17.83 -8.45 -11.09
N ARG A 276 -16.87 -8.69 -11.99
CA ARG A 276 -16.65 -7.82 -13.16
C ARG A 276 -17.82 -7.84 -14.14
N VAL A 277 -18.37 -9.02 -14.43
CA VAL A 277 -19.48 -9.14 -15.38
C VAL A 277 -20.77 -8.57 -14.80
N GLU A 278 -21.06 -8.76 -13.50
CA GLU A 278 -22.23 -8.16 -12.84
C GLU A 278 -22.19 -6.63 -12.92
N VAL A 279 -21.05 -6.00 -12.59
CA VAL A 279 -20.93 -4.54 -12.67
C VAL A 279 -21.01 -4.06 -14.13
N LEU A 280 -20.50 -4.82 -15.10
CA LEU A 280 -20.68 -4.52 -16.53
C LEU A 280 -22.14 -4.61 -16.98
N GLU A 281 -22.87 -5.62 -16.54
CA GLU A 281 -24.29 -5.79 -16.82
C GLU A 281 -25.12 -4.68 -16.20
N GLU A 282 -24.82 -4.29 -14.96
CA GLU A 282 -25.44 -3.16 -14.26
C GLU A 282 -25.18 -1.84 -15.00
N ALA A 283 -23.93 -1.56 -15.37
CA ALA A 283 -23.55 -0.38 -16.13
C ALA A 283 -24.24 -0.35 -17.49
N ASN A 284 -24.31 -1.49 -18.18
CA ASN A 284 -24.98 -1.60 -19.46
C ASN A 284 -26.50 -1.43 -19.35
N ALA A 285 -27.09 -1.84 -18.23
CA ALA A 285 -28.52 -1.70 -17.99
C ALA A 285 -28.92 -0.22 -17.92
N THR A 286 -28.11 0.66 -17.33
CA THR A 286 -28.42 2.10 -17.16
C THR A 286 -28.28 2.91 -18.45
N LEU A 287 -27.70 2.33 -19.51
CA LEU A 287 -27.51 3.01 -20.79
C LEU A 287 -28.78 3.11 -21.67
N PRO A 288 -28.88 4.16 -22.50
CA PRO A 288 -29.90 4.26 -23.55
C PRO A 288 -29.84 3.07 -24.51
N ALA A 289 -30.98 2.62 -25.05
CA ALA A 289 -31.07 1.44 -25.91
C ALA A 289 -30.08 1.43 -27.09
N LYS A 290 -29.81 2.60 -27.69
CA LYS A 290 -28.86 2.76 -28.82
C LYS A 290 -27.39 2.59 -28.44
N LYS A 291 -27.08 2.60 -27.14
CA LYS A 291 -25.73 2.54 -26.56
C LYS A 291 -25.51 1.27 -25.72
N LYS A 292 -26.53 0.43 -25.57
CA LYS A 292 -26.38 -0.85 -24.89
C LYS A 292 -25.47 -1.78 -25.70
N LEU A 293 -24.53 -2.39 -25.00
CA LEU A 293 -23.65 -3.42 -25.53
C LEU A 293 -24.33 -4.80 -25.47
N GLN A 294 -23.89 -5.69 -26.34
CA GLN A 294 -24.18 -7.11 -26.28
C GLN A 294 -22.95 -7.83 -25.74
N PHE A 295 -23.15 -8.64 -24.70
CA PHE A 295 -22.08 -9.43 -24.09
C PHE A 295 -22.09 -10.85 -24.64
N TYR A 296 -20.89 -11.35 -24.95
CA TYR A 296 -20.65 -12.71 -25.42
C TYR A 296 -19.54 -13.33 -24.58
N ILE A 297 -19.71 -14.60 -24.20
CA ILE A 297 -18.65 -15.44 -23.65
C ILE A 297 -18.06 -16.21 -24.83
N VAL A 298 -16.74 -16.22 -24.96
CA VAL A 298 -16.05 -16.88 -26.07
C VAL A 298 -15.07 -17.89 -25.49
N ALA A 299 -15.20 -19.16 -25.87
CA ALA A 299 -14.20 -20.18 -25.60
C ALA A 299 -13.30 -20.35 -26.82
N MET A 300 -11.99 -20.37 -26.59
CA MET A 300 -10.98 -20.55 -27.63
C MET A 300 -10.14 -21.77 -27.27
N GLU A 301 -10.21 -22.82 -28.08
CA GLU A 301 -9.42 -24.04 -27.94
C GLU A 301 -8.24 -24.00 -28.90
N HIS A 302 -7.07 -24.42 -28.40
CA HIS A 302 -5.84 -24.50 -29.16
C HIS A 302 -5.25 -25.90 -29.07
N ASP A 303 -5.13 -26.57 -30.21
CA ASP A 303 -4.56 -27.91 -30.32
C ASP A 303 -3.27 -27.84 -31.16
N ILE A 304 -2.15 -28.26 -30.58
CA ILE A 304 -0.83 -28.27 -31.23
C ILE A 304 -0.30 -29.69 -31.21
N ASN A 305 -0.18 -30.29 -32.39
CA ASN A 305 0.38 -31.62 -32.56
C ASN A 305 1.87 -31.51 -32.86
N TYR A 306 2.68 -32.33 -32.18
CA TYR A 306 4.11 -32.47 -32.44
C TYR A 306 4.43 -33.87 -32.96
N TYR A 307 5.45 -34.00 -33.80
CA TYR A 307 6.05 -35.28 -34.17
C TYR A 307 7.53 -35.31 -33.81
N ASP A 308 8.03 -36.50 -33.48
CA ASP A 308 9.44 -36.72 -33.17
C ASP A 308 10.20 -36.94 -34.49
N SER A 309 11.13 -36.03 -34.82
CA SER A 309 12.01 -36.14 -35.98
C SER A 309 13.37 -36.80 -35.66
N GLY A 310 13.48 -37.49 -34.51
CA GLY A 310 14.69 -38.20 -34.13
C GLY A 310 15.76 -37.30 -33.51
N GLY A 311 15.33 -36.41 -32.61
CA GLY A 311 16.22 -35.53 -31.85
C GLY A 311 15.65 -34.16 -31.50
N ALA A 312 14.52 -33.78 -32.09
CA ALA A 312 13.76 -32.58 -31.75
C ALA A 312 12.25 -32.83 -31.95
N TRP A 313 11.43 -32.15 -31.13
CA TRP A 313 9.98 -32.10 -31.34
C TRP A 313 9.68 -31.03 -32.39
N GLU A 314 9.15 -31.45 -33.54
CA GLU A 314 8.71 -30.55 -34.60
C GLU A 314 7.18 -30.43 -34.60
N GLU A 315 6.67 -29.20 -34.71
CA GLU A 315 5.23 -28.93 -34.78
C GLU A 315 4.66 -29.45 -36.11
N ASN A 316 3.72 -30.40 -36.04
CA ASN A 316 3.07 -31.03 -37.19
C ASN A 316 1.89 -30.19 -37.70
N GLU A 317 0.94 -29.90 -36.81
CA GLU A 317 -0.31 -29.24 -37.16
C GLU A 317 -0.83 -28.40 -35.99
N ARG A 318 -1.45 -27.27 -36.32
CA ARG A 318 -2.06 -26.33 -35.37
C ARG A 318 -3.53 -26.14 -35.70
N ASN A 319 -4.40 -26.61 -34.81
CA ASN A 319 -5.85 -26.53 -34.97
C ASN A 319 -6.47 -25.61 -33.91
N GLU A 320 -7.38 -24.75 -34.34
CA GLU A 320 -8.03 -23.75 -33.48
C GLU A 320 -9.55 -23.80 -33.64
N ARG A 321 -10.25 -23.74 -32.51
CA ARG A 321 -11.71 -23.68 -32.45
C ARG A 321 -12.14 -22.50 -31.59
N ILE A 322 -13.11 -21.72 -32.08
CA ILE A 322 -13.69 -20.59 -31.35
C ILE A 322 -15.19 -20.84 -31.22
N ASN A 323 -15.66 -20.99 -29.99
CA ASN A 323 -17.07 -21.17 -29.66
C ASN A 323 -17.61 -19.89 -29.04
N TRP A 324 -18.68 -19.34 -29.62
CA TRP A 324 -19.35 -18.13 -29.12
C TRP A 324 -20.63 -18.48 -28.39
N TYR A 325 -20.76 -17.99 -27.16
CA TYR A 325 -21.93 -18.12 -26.30
C TYR A 325 -22.51 -16.72 -26.07
N SER A 326 -23.78 -16.49 -26.41
CA SER A 326 -24.43 -15.23 -26.03
C SER A 326 -24.82 -15.24 -24.54
N SER A 327 -25.05 -14.07 -23.94
CA SER A 327 -25.54 -13.98 -22.55
C SER A 327 -26.93 -14.61 -22.33
N GLY A 328 -27.65 -14.93 -23.41
CA GLY A 328 -28.82 -15.81 -23.42
C GLY A 328 -28.51 -17.17 -24.08
N ILE A 329 -29.29 -18.20 -23.76
CA ILE A 329 -29.07 -19.61 -24.12
C ILE A 329 -29.26 -19.88 -25.64
N ARG A 330 -28.53 -19.21 -26.54
CA ARG A 330 -28.60 -19.49 -27.98
C ARG A 330 -27.28 -19.26 -28.73
N TRP A 331 -26.98 -20.23 -29.56
CA TRP A 331 -25.80 -20.38 -30.43
C TRP A 331 -25.67 -19.28 -31.49
N LEU A 332 -24.46 -18.81 -31.74
CA LEU A 332 -24.07 -18.14 -32.98
C LEU A 332 -22.70 -18.68 -33.43
N ASN A 333 -22.70 -19.59 -34.39
CA ASN A 333 -21.48 -20.11 -35.03
C ASN A 333 -20.96 -19.10 -36.05
N TYR A 334 -19.73 -18.57 -35.92
CA TYR A 334 -18.92 -18.08 -37.05
C TYR A 334 -17.43 -17.87 -36.68
N GLY A 335 -16.53 -18.48 -37.47
CA GLY A 335 -15.23 -17.90 -37.88
C GLY A 335 -13.95 -18.32 -37.14
N LYS A 336 -13.09 -19.09 -37.83
CA LYS A 336 -11.67 -19.38 -37.49
C LYS A 336 -10.81 -18.09 -37.48
N ALA A 337 -9.97 -17.89 -36.46
CA ALA A 337 -8.85 -16.93 -36.50
C ALA A 337 -7.70 -17.24 -35.50
N THR A 338 -6.50 -17.43 -36.10
CA THR A 338 -5.12 -17.71 -35.63
C THR A 338 -4.62 -17.16 -34.26
N ALA A 339 -3.86 -17.99 -33.52
CA ALA A 339 -3.56 -17.93 -32.08
C ALA A 339 -2.20 -17.35 -31.58
N VAL A 340 -1.42 -16.57 -32.32
CA VAL A 340 -0.22 -15.88 -31.74
C VAL A 340 -0.59 -14.58 -30.99
N ARG A 341 -1.81 -14.56 -30.44
CA ARG A 341 -2.57 -13.32 -30.33
C ARG A 341 -3.27 -13.15 -28.98
N SER A 342 -3.48 -14.19 -28.17
CA SER A 342 -4.21 -14.10 -26.89
C SER A 342 -3.57 -13.15 -25.86
N VAL A 343 -2.26 -13.26 -25.62
CA VAL A 343 -1.51 -12.39 -24.69
C VAL A 343 -1.35 -10.97 -25.26
N LYS A 344 -1.03 -10.87 -26.55
CA LYS A 344 -0.89 -9.59 -27.27
C LYS A 344 -2.23 -8.85 -27.36
N TYR A 345 -3.33 -9.58 -27.43
CA TYR A 345 -4.70 -9.06 -27.42
C TYR A 345 -5.17 -8.73 -26.00
N ALA A 346 -4.78 -9.49 -24.98
CA ALA A 346 -4.99 -9.07 -23.60
C ALA A 346 -4.30 -7.72 -23.34
N LEU A 347 -3.03 -7.57 -23.71
CA LEU A 347 -2.30 -6.30 -23.58
C LEU A 347 -2.94 -5.17 -24.43
N LYS A 348 -3.40 -5.47 -25.65
CA LYS A 348 -4.00 -4.49 -26.56
C LYS A 348 -5.43 -4.06 -26.19
N TYR A 349 -6.25 -4.95 -25.62
CA TYR A 349 -7.68 -4.72 -25.42
C TYR A 349 -8.12 -4.60 -23.95
N ILE A 350 -7.34 -5.07 -22.96
CA ILE A 350 -7.63 -4.89 -21.51
C ILE A 350 -6.54 -4.14 -20.75
N GLY A 351 -5.38 -3.86 -21.37
CA GLY A 351 -4.27 -3.17 -20.71
C GLY A 351 -3.46 -4.08 -19.77
N ALA A 352 -2.21 -3.70 -19.50
CA ALA A 352 -1.25 -4.57 -18.84
C ALA A 352 -1.57 -4.93 -17.39
N ASN A 353 -2.16 -4.02 -16.62
CA ASN A 353 -2.53 -4.28 -15.22
C ASN A 353 -3.61 -5.36 -15.10
N ALA A 354 -4.64 -5.32 -15.95
CA ALA A 354 -5.72 -6.31 -15.90
C ALA A 354 -5.32 -7.64 -16.51
N ALA A 355 -4.51 -7.62 -17.58
CA ALA A 355 -3.93 -8.84 -18.14
C ALA A 355 -3.04 -9.57 -17.10
N LEU A 356 -2.21 -8.83 -16.36
CA LEU A 356 -1.40 -9.40 -15.28
C LEU A 356 -2.24 -9.89 -14.10
N GLY A 357 -3.33 -9.20 -13.77
CA GLY A 357 -4.29 -9.63 -12.73
C GLY A 357 -5.01 -10.92 -13.10
N ALA A 358 -5.38 -11.10 -14.37
CA ALA A 358 -5.97 -12.34 -14.88
C ALA A 358 -4.97 -13.51 -14.83
N LEU A 359 -3.70 -13.25 -15.18
CA LEU A 359 -2.62 -14.23 -15.01
C LEU A 359 -2.49 -14.66 -13.55
N LYS A 360 -2.40 -13.71 -12.59
CA LYS A 360 -2.25 -14.03 -11.15
C LYS A 360 -3.41 -14.85 -10.55
N ALA A 361 -4.60 -14.78 -11.13
CA ALA A 361 -5.75 -15.55 -10.67
C ALA A 361 -5.71 -17.02 -11.12
N GLN A 362 -4.82 -17.39 -12.04
CA GLN A 362 -4.66 -18.78 -12.47
C GLN A 362 -3.99 -19.63 -11.37
N LYS A 363 -4.50 -20.85 -11.18
CA LYS A 363 -4.09 -21.76 -10.10
C LYS A 363 -2.63 -22.20 -10.20
N SER A 364 -2.08 -22.24 -11.42
CA SER A 364 -0.67 -22.49 -11.73
C SER A 364 -0.33 -21.82 -13.04
N ILE A 365 0.72 -21.00 -13.06
CA ILE A 365 1.26 -20.38 -14.27
C ILE A 365 2.61 -21.03 -14.57
N ASP A 366 2.81 -21.49 -15.79
CA ASP A 366 4.12 -21.99 -16.22
C ASP A 366 5.05 -20.85 -16.68
N GLY A 367 6.36 -21.13 -16.68
CA GLY A 367 7.36 -20.12 -17.06
C GLY A 367 7.27 -19.67 -18.52
N ALA A 368 6.79 -20.51 -19.44
CA ALA A 368 6.66 -20.18 -20.86
C ALA A 368 5.54 -19.15 -21.11
N THR A 369 4.44 -19.30 -20.38
CA THR A 369 3.28 -18.40 -20.39
C THR A 369 3.68 -17.03 -19.82
N LEU A 370 4.36 -17.01 -18.67
CA LEU A 370 4.85 -15.76 -18.08
C LEU A 370 5.90 -15.07 -18.98
N ARG A 371 6.80 -15.84 -19.61
CA ARG A 371 7.78 -15.32 -20.59
C ARG A 371 7.11 -14.65 -21.77
N SER A 372 6.11 -15.30 -22.34
CA SER A 372 5.34 -14.78 -23.48
C SER A 372 4.62 -13.48 -23.11
N PHE A 373 4.06 -13.41 -21.90
CA PHE A 373 3.48 -12.19 -21.35
C PHE A 373 4.50 -11.06 -21.19
N MET A 374 5.62 -11.31 -20.54
CA MET A 374 6.65 -10.30 -20.30
C MET A 374 7.27 -9.80 -21.61
N THR A 375 7.47 -10.68 -22.59
CA THR A 375 7.96 -10.29 -23.93
C THR A 375 6.96 -9.38 -24.63
N ALA A 376 5.69 -9.78 -24.68
CA ALA A 376 4.65 -8.97 -25.31
C ALA A 376 4.42 -7.63 -24.59
N ALA A 377 4.56 -7.59 -23.27
CA ALA A 377 4.41 -6.37 -22.46
C ALA A 377 5.58 -5.39 -22.68
N ALA A 378 6.80 -5.91 -22.89
CA ALA A 378 7.96 -5.10 -23.25
C ALA A 378 7.81 -4.52 -24.68
N ASP A 379 7.30 -5.32 -25.64
CA ASP A 379 7.11 -4.90 -27.05
C ASP A 379 5.95 -3.91 -27.26
N ALA A 380 4.96 -3.89 -26.36
CA ALA A 380 3.74 -3.09 -26.54
C ALA A 380 3.91 -1.58 -26.34
N ASN A 381 5.14 -1.06 -26.19
CA ASN A 381 5.42 0.36 -25.91
C ASN A 381 4.63 0.91 -24.69
N LEU A 382 4.42 0.08 -23.66
CA LEU A 382 4.25 0.57 -22.26
C LEU A 382 5.58 1.06 -21.67
N VAL A 383 6.59 1.09 -22.53
CA VAL A 383 7.98 1.17 -22.20
C VAL A 383 8.63 1.97 -23.33
N GLY A 384 8.59 3.29 -23.21
CA GLY A 384 9.09 4.20 -24.23
C GLY A 384 10.61 4.14 -24.35
N ASP A 385 11.11 4.02 -25.57
CA ASP A 385 12.38 4.62 -25.95
C ASP A 385 12.06 5.74 -26.96
N ASP A 386 12.60 6.91 -26.64
CA ASP A 386 12.56 8.13 -27.42
C ASP A 386 13.51 7.96 -28.61
N GLU A 387 12.97 8.03 -29.84
CA GLU A 387 13.62 8.55 -31.06
C GLU A 387 12.81 8.14 -32.31
N SER A 388 11.84 8.97 -32.71
CA SER A 388 11.57 9.18 -34.14
C SER A 388 10.85 10.51 -34.36
N TYR A 389 11.54 11.47 -34.97
CA TYR A 389 10.93 12.70 -35.47
C TYR A 389 9.90 12.36 -36.55
N SER A 390 8.62 12.56 -36.26
CA SER A 390 7.59 12.80 -37.28
C SER A 390 6.38 13.52 -36.67
N LEU A 391 6.05 14.65 -37.30
CA LEU A 391 4.97 15.57 -36.95
C LEU A 391 3.62 14.88 -36.77
N GLY A 392 2.97 15.14 -35.63
CA GLY A 392 1.55 14.84 -35.41
C GLY A 392 1.27 14.16 -34.09
N TYR A 393 0.82 14.95 -33.11
CA TYR A 393 0.07 14.55 -31.89
C TYR A 393 0.01 13.03 -31.60
N ARG A 394 0.98 12.52 -30.84
CA ARG A 394 0.83 11.26 -30.08
C ARG A 394 0.45 11.59 -28.62
N PRO A 395 -0.40 10.78 -27.96
CA PRO A 395 -0.65 10.90 -26.52
C PRO A 395 0.65 10.61 -25.76
N LYS A 396 0.88 11.31 -24.63
CA LYS A 396 1.98 11.04 -23.71
C LYS A 396 2.01 9.54 -23.34
N SER A 397 3.17 8.91 -23.53
CA SER A 397 3.49 7.55 -23.07
C SER A 397 3.17 7.37 -21.59
N GLU A 398 2.45 6.31 -21.23
CA GLU A 398 2.17 5.89 -19.85
C GLU A 398 3.48 5.47 -19.16
N SER A 399 3.67 5.86 -17.89
CA SER A 399 4.75 5.36 -17.05
C SER A 399 4.36 4.01 -16.45
N LEU A 400 5.30 3.05 -16.40
CA LEU A 400 5.11 1.75 -15.74
C LEU A 400 4.62 1.94 -14.29
N SER A 401 3.51 1.28 -13.92
CA SER A 401 2.94 1.44 -12.58
C SER A 401 3.65 0.58 -11.53
N VAL A 402 3.80 1.11 -10.32
CA VAL A 402 4.35 0.36 -9.17
C VAL A 402 3.49 -0.89 -8.88
N LYS A 403 2.16 -0.81 -9.04
CA LYS A 403 1.22 -1.93 -8.83
C LYS A 403 1.48 -3.08 -9.80
N PHE A 404 1.79 -2.78 -11.07
CA PHE A 404 2.17 -3.76 -12.08
C PHE A 404 3.40 -4.55 -11.62
N CYS A 405 4.48 -3.85 -11.30
CA CYS A 405 5.74 -4.48 -10.91
C CYS A 405 5.61 -5.29 -9.60
N LYS A 406 4.82 -4.83 -8.62
CA LYS A 406 4.54 -5.60 -7.39
C LYS A 406 3.92 -6.96 -7.71
N THR A 407 2.93 -6.97 -8.58
CA THR A 407 2.20 -8.18 -8.99
C THR A 407 3.10 -9.11 -9.79
N LEU A 408 3.95 -8.55 -10.66
CA LEU A 408 4.92 -9.32 -11.44
C LEU A 408 5.99 -9.98 -10.55
N CYS A 409 6.48 -9.27 -9.52
CA CYS A 409 7.40 -9.85 -8.53
C CYS A 409 6.81 -11.08 -7.81
N ASP A 410 5.53 -11.03 -7.43
CA ASP A 410 4.85 -12.18 -6.80
C ASP A 410 4.85 -13.40 -7.75
N LEU A 411 4.57 -13.19 -9.04
CA LEU A 411 4.56 -14.27 -10.04
C LEU A 411 5.95 -14.84 -10.31
N LEU A 412 6.99 -14.01 -10.35
CA LEU A 412 8.37 -14.46 -10.53
C LEU A 412 8.80 -15.40 -9.40
N VAL A 413 8.44 -15.06 -8.15
CA VAL A 413 8.73 -15.90 -6.97
C VAL A 413 7.97 -17.23 -7.02
N GLN A 414 6.77 -17.26 -7.60
CA GLN A 414 5.99 -18.49 -7.79
C GLN A 414 6.59 -19.39 -8.88
N VAL A 415 6.94 -18.81 -10.04
CA VAL A 415 7.44 -19.56 -11.22
C VAL A 415 8.87 -20.08 -11.03
N ARG A 416 9.70 -19.40 -10.21
CA ARG A 416 11.07 -19.82 -9.87
C ARG A 416 12.03 -19.94 -11.09
N ASP A 417 11.83 -19.14 -12.14
CA ASP A 417 12.71 -19.07 -13.32
C ASP A 417 13.65 -17.84 -13.24
N PRO A 418 14.97 -18.00 -13.05
CA PRO A 418 15.93 -16.90 -12.96
C PRO A 418 16.01 -16.03 -14.22
N ALA A 419 15.79 -16.61 -15.41
CA ALA A 419 15.86 -15.85 -16.66
C ALA A 419 14.67 -14.88 -16.81
N LEU A 420 13.53 -15.16 -16.17
CA LEU A 420 12.42 -14.21 -16.08
C LEU A 420 12.73 -13.08 -15.10
N VAL A 421 13.46 -13.37 -14.01
CA VAL A 421 13.91 -12.35 -13.07
C VAL A 421 14.89 -11.37 -13.73
N ASP A 422 15.83 -11.86 -14.54
CA ASP A 422 16.75 -11.01 -15.30
C ASP A 422 15.99 -10.12 -16.31
N MET A 423 15.01 -10.70 -17.04
CA MET A 423 14.13 -9.96 -17.94
C MET A 423 13.33 -8.88 -17.20
N PHE A 424 12.85 -9.17 -15.98
CA PHE A 424 12.16 -8.18 -15.14
C PHE A 424 13.06 -6.99 -14.80
N PHE A 425 14.28 -7.27 -14.33
CA PHE A 425 15.21 -6.21 -13.97
C PHE A 425 15.64 -5.36 -15.17
N GLY A 426 15.86 -5.99 -16.31
CA GLY A 426 16.27 -5.33 -17.56
C GLY A 426 15.17 -4.49 -18.20
N ASN A 427 13.95 -5.02 -18.33
CA ASN A 427 12.92 -4.41 -19.18
C ASN A 427 11.85 -3.61 -18.40
N PHE A 428 11.68 -3.88 -17.10
CA PHE A 428 10.59 -3.30 -16.31
C PHE A 428 11.11 -2.48 -15.13
N PHE A 429 11.93 -3.09 -14.26
CA PHE A 429 12.40 -2.43 -13.05
C PHE A 429 13.35 -1.26 -13.34
N SER A 430 14.23 -1.40 -14.33
CA SER A 430 15.16 -0.35 -14.78
C SER A 430 14.43 0.95 -15.18
N ARG A 431 13.24 0.81 -15.77
CA ARG A 431 12.42 1.89 -16.35
C ARG A 431 11.32 2.43 -15.41
N LEU A 432 11.23 1.89 -14.19
CA LEU A 432 10.31 2.38 -13.18
C LEU A 432 10.86 3.64 -12.49
N GLY A 433 10.08 4.70 -12.42
CA GLY A 433 10.49 5.95 -11.77
C GLY A 433 10.56 5.86 -10.23
N ASP A 434 9.61 5.18 -9.60
CA ASP A 434 9.58 5.00 -8.14
C ASP A 434 9.99 3.57 -7.73
N LYS A 435 11.29 3.31 -7.77
CA LYS A 435 11.88 2.00 -7.44
C LYS A 435 11.82 1.67 -5.95
N GLN A 436 11.70 2.68 -5.07
CA GLN A 436 11.74 2.46 -3.61
C GLN A 436 10.53 1.66 -3.12
N ASN A 437 9.35 1.90 -3.70
CA ASN A 437 8.13 1.18 -3.35
C ASN A 437 8.16 -0.33 -3.66
N LEU A 438 9.18 -0.83 -4.36
CA LEU A 438 9.37 -2.25 -4.65
C LEU A 438 10.36 -2.96 -3.73
N ILE A 439 11.06 -2.25 -2.84
CA ILE A 439 12.09 -2.84 -1.96
C ILE A 439 11.60 -4.13 -1.27
N PRO A 440 10.41 -4.17 -0.60
CA PRO A 440 9.95 -5.40 0.05
C PRO A 440 9.77 -6.59 -0.90
N PHE A 441 9.42 -6.32 -2.17
CA PHE A 441 9.20 -7.34 -3.19
C PHE A 441 10.51 -7.80 -3.82
N ILE A 442 11.47 -6.90 -4.01
CA ILE A 442 12.82 -7.26 -4.45
C ILE A 442 13.50 -8.12 -3.39
N ILE A 443 13.33 -7.84 -2.09
CA ILE A 443 13.84 -8.68 -1.01
C ILE A 443 13.24 -10.10 -1.07
N LYS A 444 11.94 -10.24 -1.39
CA LYS A 444 11.33 -11.56 -1.62
C LYS A 444 12.00 -12.31 -2.78
N ILE A 445 12.33 -11.62 -3.87
CA ILE A 445 13.07 -12.21 -5.00
C ILE A 445 14.47 -12.62 -4.55
N ILE A 446 15.23 -11.74 -3.88
CA ILE A 446 16.59 -12.05 -3.40
C ILE A 446 16.58 -13.27 -2.47
N ARG A 447 15.58 -13.40 -1.61
CA ARG A 447 15.42 -14.57 -0.72
C ARG A 447 14.96 -15.85 -1.45
N ALA A 448 14.30 -15.72 -2.60
CA ALA A 448 13.74 -16.85 -3.34
C ALA A 448 14.71 -17.49 -4.35
N PHE A 449 15.78 -16.78 -4.75
CA PHE A 449 16.72 -17.19 -5.79
C PHE A 449 18.16 -17.18 -5.29
N LYS A 450 19.06 -17.92 -5.97
CA LYS A 450 20.50 -17.81 -5.70
C LYS A 450 21.00 -16.46 -6.21
N TRP A 451 21.79 -15.76 -5.39
CA TRP A 451 22.31 -14.45 -5.75
C TRP A 451 23.08 -14.44 -7.08
N SER A 452 23.90 -15.47 -7.35
CA SER A 452 24.65 -15.61 -8.62
C SER A 452 23.79 -15.50 -9.87
N ASP A 453 22.53 -15.94 -9.80
CA ASP A 453 21.66 -16.10 -10.96
C ASP A 453 20.91 -14.79 -11.28
N ILE A 454 20.77 -13.90 -10.29
CA ILE A 454 19.98 -12.66 -10.39
C ILE A 454 20.80 -11.39 -10.17
N ALA A 455 22.05 -11.52 -9.68
CA ALA A 455 22.92 -10.40 -9.33
C ALA A 455 23.12 -9.46 -10.53
N LYS A 456 23.42 -10.02 -11.70
CA LYS A 456 23.69 -9.22 -12.91
C LYS A 456 22.54 -8.28 -13.27
N GLY A 457 21.30 -8.80 -13.30
CA GLY A 457 20.11 -8.03 -13.65
C GLY A 457 19.82 -6.92 -12.64
N LEU A 458 19.78 -7.27 -11.34
CA LEU A 458 19.53 -6.27 -10.29
C LEU A 458 20.62 -5.20 -10.29
N MET A 459 21.90 -5.59 -10.31
CA MET A 459 23.01 -4.65 -10.26
C MET A 459 23.04 -3.72 -11.48
N GLY A 460 22.73 -4.24 -12.68
CA GLY A 460 22.57 -3.44 -13.89
C GLY A 460 21.45 -2.40 -13.77
N SER A 461 20.36 -2.73 -13.08
CA SER A 461 19.21 -1.83 -12.89
C SER A 461 19.43 -0.71 -11.85
N LEU A 462 20.50 -0.80 -11.05
CA LEU A 462 20.90 0.24 -10.10
C LEU A 462 21.58 1.45 -10.81
N GLY A 463 21.82 1.39 -12.12
CA GLY A 463 22.48 2.43 -12.91
C GLY A 463 21.57 3.49 -13.54
N GLY A 464 21.96 4.78 -13.41
CA GLY A 464 21.92 5.74 -14.52
C GLY A 464 20.76 6.74 -14.68
N GLU A 465 20.10 7.25 -13.63
CA GLU A 465 19.33 8.50 -13.81
C GLU A 465 20.30 9.67 -13.97
N ILE A 466 20.59 9.98 -15.23
CA ILE A 466 21.28 11.22 -15.61
C ILE A 466 20.28 12.35 -15.37
N GLN A 467 20.48 13.15 -14.33
CA GLN A 467 19.71 14.39 -14.18
C GLN A 467 20.37 15.47 -15.04
N GLU A 468 19.62 16.02 -15.99
CA GLU A 468 19.99 17.24 -16.69
C GLU A 468 19.81 18.43 -15.75
N THR A 469 20.89 18.99 -15.23
CA THR A 469 20.85 20.26 -14.51
C THR A 469 21.00 21.42 -15.49
N ARG A 470 20.06 22.37 -15.44
CA ARG A 470 20.06 23.58 -16.27
C ARG A 470 21.12 24.54 -15.75
N VAL A 471 22.17 24.80 -16.53
CA VAL A 471 23.21 25.79 -16.20
C VAL A 471 23.12 26.94 -17.20
N GLY A 472 22.49 28.04 -16.79
CA GLY A 472 22.33 29.24 -17.63
C GLY A 472 21.43 29.04 -18.86
N PHE A 473 21.49 29.99 -19.80
CA PHE A 473 20.51 30.10 -20.89
C PHE A 473 20.61 29.02 -21.99
N MET A 474 21.66 28.18 -22.04
CA MET A 474 21.76 27.15 -23.10
C MET A 474 22.80 26.02 -22.86
N ARG A 475 23.00 25.53 -21.62
CA ARG A 475 23.90 24.37 -21.39
C ARG A 475 23.37 23.39 -20.33
N TYR A 476 23.18 22.13 -20.72
CA TYR A 476 22.80 21.03 -19.83
C TYR A 476 24.07 20.32 -19.34
N ALA A 477 24.25 20.22 -18.01
CA ALA A 477 25.30 19.40 -17.42
C ALA A 477 24.74 18.02 -17.06
N ARG A 478 25.45 16.95 -17.43
CA ARG A 478 25.12 15.57 -17.03
C ARG A 478 25.67 15.31 -15.63
N GLU A 479 24.81 15.06 -14.64
CA GLU A 479 25.24 14.80 -13.26
C GLU A 479 24.66 13.49 -12.70
N ALA A 480 25.47 12.76 -11.92
CA ALA A 480 25.05 11.53 -11.25
C ALA A 480 24.13 11.85 -10.05
N GLY A 481 22.92 11.30 -10.05
CA GLY A 481 21.97 11.37 -8.93
C GLY A 481 22.24 10.35 -7.82
N ASP A 482 21.61 10.54 -6.66
CA ASP A 482 21.73 9.66 -5.49
C ASP A 482 20.65 8.56 -5.41
N SER A 483 19.77 8.44 -6.42
CA SER A 483 18.65 7.49 -6.43
C SER A 483 19.11 6.02 -6.43
N GLY A 484 20.11 5.67 -7.24
CA GLY A 484 20.69 4.33 -7.27
C GLY A 484 21.42 3.96 -5.97
N MET A 485 22.12 4.93 -5.36
CA MET A 485 22.75 4.76 -4.04
C MET A 485 21.70 4.53 -2.94
N LYS A 486 20.64 5.34 -2.92
CA LYS A 486 19.51 5.19 -1.99
C LYS A 486 18.86 3.81 -2.08
N LEU A 487 18.57 3.35 -3.30
CA LEU A 487 17.93 2.05 -3.51
C LEU A 487 18.80 0.91 -3.00
N ALA A 488 20.10 0.92 -3.32
CA ALA A 488 21.04 -0.10 -2.85
C ALA A 488 21.15 -0.13 -1.32
N LEU A 489 21.28 1.02 -0.66
CA LEU A 489 21.39 1.09 0.80
C LEU A 489 20.15 0.59 1.54
N ASN A 490 18.95 0.92 1.06
CA ASN A 490 17.72 0.43 1.69
C ASN A 490 17.54 -1.09 1.49
N LEU A 491 18.01 -1.64 0.36
CA LEU A 491 18.05 -3.10 0.16
C LEU A 491 19.04 -3.75 1.14
N VAL A 492 20.25 -3.20 1.27
CA VAL A 492 21.28 -3.69 2.23
C VAL A 492 20.74 -3.70 3.65
N GLN A 493 20.08 -2.63 4.09
CA GLN A 493 19.50 -2.53 5.44
C GLN A 493 18.43 -3.61 5.72
N SER A 494 17.78 -4.11 4.67
CA SER A 494 16.70 -5.11 4.78
C SER A 494 17.19 -6.55 4.62
N LEU A 495 18.49 -6.77 4.42
CA LEU A 495 19.10 -8.09 4.23
C LEU A 495 19.90 -8.52 5.48
N ASP A 496 19.78 -9.79 5.84
CA ASP A 496 20.36 -10.39 7.04
C ASP A 496 21.83 -10.85 6.86
N GLY A 497 22.57 -10.24 5.93
CA GLY A 497 23.95 -10.63 5.58
C GLY A 497 24.13 -11.33 4.22
N GLY A 498 25.37 -11.73 3.91
CA GLY A 498 25.71 -12.58 2.76
C GLY A 498 26.17 -11.86 1.48
N PRO A 499 26.44 -12.61 0.40
CA PRO A 499 27.03 -12.06 -0.84
C PRO A 499 26.21 -10.93 -1.47
N ALA A 500 24.87 -11.04 -1.43
CA ALA A 500 23.98 -10.01 -1.94
C ALA A 500 24.13 -8.67 -1.20
N GLN A 501 24.27 -8.74 0.13
CA GLN A 501 24.46 -7.55 0.96
C GLN A 501 25.81 -6.89 0.66
N GLN A 502 26.89 -7.67 0.52
CA GLN A 502 28.22 -7.15 0.20
C GLN A 502 28.29 -6.50 -1.18
N ASP A 503 27.72 -7.15 -2.21
CA ASP A 503 27.73 -6.62 -3.57
C ASP A 503 26.89 -5.33 -3.67
N LEU A 504 25.71 -5.30 -3.05
CA LEU A 504 24.86 -4.11 -3.02
C LEU A 504 25.51 -2.96 -2.26
N LEU A 505 26.18 -3.24 -1.13
CA LEU A 505 26.92 -2.23 -0.37
C LEU A 505 28.11 -1.68 -1.17
N LYS A 506 28.85 -2.55 -1.85
CA LYS A 506 29.94 -2.15 -2.76
C LYS A 506 29.42 -1.23 -3.87
N ALA A 507 28.31 -1.60 -4.53
CA ALA A 507 27.70 -0.75 -5.55
C ALA A 507 27.17 0.59 -5.02
N ALA A 508 26.67 0.63 -3.78
CA ALA A 508 26.27 1.88 -3.13
C ALA A 508 27.48 2.81 -2.94
N VAL A 509 28.62 2.28 -2.48
CA VAL A 509 29.86 3.05 -2.34
C VAL A 509 30.42 3.50 -3.69
N GLU A 510 30.48 2.63 -4.69
CA GLU A 510 30.95 3.00 -6.04
C GLU A 510 30.13 4.16 -6.61
N LYS A 511 28.81 4.16 -6.39
CA LYS A 511 27.94 5.27 -6.78
C LYS A 511 28.17 6.52 -5.93
N ALA A 512 28.32 6.38 -4.62
CA ALA A 512 28.63 7.49 -3.73
C ALA A 512 29.89 8.23 -4.18
N VAL A 513 30.91 7.49 -4.64
CA VAL A 513 32.17 8.06 -5.11
C VAL A 513 31.99 8.98 -6.34
N LEU A 514 31.02 8.67 -7.20
CA LEU A 514 30.71 9.41 -8.42
C LEU A 514 29.81 10.63 -8.21
N ILE A 515 29.14 10.75 -7.06
CA ILE A 515 28.26 11.89 -6.74
C ILE A 515 29.13 13.10 -6.34
N ARG A 516 28.75 14.31 -6.77
CA ARG A 516 29.42 15.55 -6.33
C ARG A 516 29.35 15.72 -4.82
N ASP A 517 30.41 16.26 -4.24
CA ASP A 517 30.60 16.30 -2.78
C ASP A 517 29.45 17.03 -2.05
N GLU A 518 29.03 18.19 -2.55
CA GLU A 518 27.85 18.94 -2.06
C GLU A 518 26.56 18.11 -2.03
N ARG A 519 26.29 17.35 -3.10
CA ARG A 519 25.08 16.52 -3.22
C ARG A 519 25.17 15.28 -2.36
N LEU A 520 26.35 14.68 -2.23
CA LEU A 520 26.58 13.53 -1.36
C LEU A 520 26.38 13.92 0.11
N CYS A 521 27.01 15.01 0.56
CA CYS A 521 26.90 15.50 1.94
C CYS A 521 25.50 16.00 2.29
N SER A 522 24.74 16.48 1.30
CA SER A 522 23.32 16.85 1.47
C SER A 522 22.34 15.68 1.35
N SER A 523 22.81 14.47 0.96
CA SER A 523 21.94 13.32 0.78
C SER A 523 21.42 12.82 2.13
N LYS A 524 20.11 12.59 2.22
CA LYS A 524 19.46 12.09 3.45
C LYS A 524 19.95 10.69 3.88
N VAL A 525 20.57 9.93 2.97
CA VAL A 525 21.05 8.57 3.24
C VAL A 525 22.56 8.50 3.47
N ILE A 526 23.28 9.62 3.54
CA ILE A 526 24.72 9.63 3.80
C ILE A 526 25.08 9.00 5.14
N GLY A 527 24.24 9.20 6.17
CA GLY A 527 24.45 8.56 7.47
C GLY A 527 24.21 7.05 7.42
N LEU A 528 23.22 6.60 6.65
CA LEU A 528 22.98 5.17 6.41
C LEU A 528 24.15 4.52 5.64
N LEU A 529 24.74 5.22 4.67
CA LEU A 529 25.95 4.77 3.96
C LEU A 529 27.09 4.52 4.94
N TRP A 530 27.38 5.47 5.82
CA TRP A 530 28.46 5.34 6.80
C TRP A 530 28.19 4.24 7.81
N MET A 531 26.99 4.20 8.38
CA MET A 531 26.61 3.18 9.35
C MET A 531 26.74 1.77 8.76
N LEU A 532 26.24 1.53 7.54
CA LEU A 532 26.34 0.23 6.87
C LEU A 532 27.78 -0.10 6.42
N ALA A 533 28.54 0.88 5.92
CA ALA A 533 29.93 0.67 5.52
C ALA A 533 30.85 0.36 6.70
N ILE A 534 30.61 0.97 7.87
CA ILE A 534 31.37 0.69 9.09
C ILE A 534 30.99 -0.67 9.68
N ARG A 535 29.68 -0.92 9.84
CA ARG A 535 29.19 -2.11 10.53
C ARG A 535 29.37 -3.38 9.69
N GLU A 536 28.97 -3.30 8.42
CA GLU A 536 28.85 -4.47 7.52
C GLU A 536 29.90 -4.48 6.40
N GLY A 537 30.67 -3.39 6.22
CA GLY A 537 31.63 -3.26 5.12
C GLY A 537 33.03 -3.80 5.42
N SER A 538 33.72 -4.23 4.36
CA SER A 538 35.14 -4.59 4.38
C SER A 538 36.04 -3.38 4.16
N LYS A 539 37.34 -3.51 4.47
CA LYS A 539 38.35 -2.47 4.18
C LYS A 539 38.31 -1.98 2.73
N SER A 540 38.16 -2.90 1.76
CA SER A 540 38.07 -2.56 0.33
C SER A 540 36.82 -1.75 -0.05
N ILE A 541 35.75 -1.85 0.75
CA ILE A 541 34.53 -1.06 0.57
C ILE A 541 34.69 0.32 1.23
N LEU A 542 35.39 0.41 2.36
CA LEU A 542 35.60 1.68 3.08
C LEU A 542 36.66 2.59 2.45
N GLU A 543 37.73 2.03 1.87
CA GLU A 543 38.83 2.80 1.28
C GLU A 543 38.41 3.80 0.19
N PRO A 544 37.56 3.45 -0.80
CA PRO A 544 37.11 4.40 -1.82
C PRO A 544 36.36 5.60 -1.22
N LEU A 545 35.51 5.34 -0.22
CA LEU A 545 34.74 6.39 0.46
C LEU A 545 35.68 7.29 1.28
N ALA A 546 36.62 6.70 2.01
CA ALA A 546 37.65 7.42 2.77
C ALA A 546 38.50 8.33 1.86
N ASN A 547 38.94 7.81 0.71
CA ASN A 547 39.75 8.56 -0.25
C ASN A 547 39.00 9.71 -0.89
N LYS A 548 37.68 9.59 -1.08
CA LYS A 548 36.85 10.69 -1.54
C LYS A 548 36.73 11.77 -0.48
N VAL A 549 36.47 11.39 0.78
CA VAL A 549 36.31 12.32 1.91
C VAL A 549 37.60 13.09 2.19
N LYS A 550 38.77 12.44 2.07
CA LYS A 550 40.08 13.11 2.16
C LYS A 550 40.30 14.24 1.14
N LYS A 551 39.54 14.25 0.04
CA LYS A 551 39.62 15.24 -1.04
C LYS A 551 38.51 16.29 -0.98
N MET A 552 37.58 16.19 -0.02
CA MET A 552 36.47 17.12 0.14
C MET A 552 36.89 18.38 0.90
N GLU A 553 36.20 19.48 0.63
CA GLU A 553 36.37 20.75 1.34
C GLU A 553 35.96 20.61 2.82
N PRO A 554 36.76 21.14 3.79
CA PRO A 554 36.49 21.02 5.22
C PRO A 554 35.09 21.48 5.66
N ALA A 555 34.54 22.52 5.03
CA ALA A 555 33.19 23.03 5.31
C ALA A 555 32.07 22.00 5.04
N GLN A 556 32.33 20.97 4.23
CA GLN A 556 31.38 19.92 3.85
C GLN A 556 31.62 18.62 4.64
N LEU A 557 32.72 18.54 5.40
CA LEU A 557 33.13 17.37 6.16
C LEU A 557 32.42 17.25 7.51
N GLN A 558 32.03 18.37 8.11
CA GLN A 558 31.49 18.44 9.48
C GLN A 558 30.37 17.42 9.74
N ARG A 559 29.35 17.37 8.87
CA ARG A 559 28.21 16.45 9.00
C ARG A 559 28.60 14.99 8.85
N SER A 560 29.54 14.68 7.96
CA SER A 560 30.01 13.30 7.76
C SER A 560 30.83 12.84 8.96
N ILE A 561 31.64 13.73 9.53
CA ILE A 561 32.50 13.44 10.68
C ILE A 561 31.69 13.29 11.97
N GLU A 562 30.67 14.11 12.19
CA GLU A 562 29.74 13.95 13.32
C GLU A 562 29.06 12.57 13.31
N ILE A 563 28.59 12.11 12.15
CA ILE A 563 27.94 10.81 12.01
C ILE A 563 28.95 9.66 12.18
N LEU A 564 30.16 9.82 11.63
CA LEU A 564 31.26 8.86 11.80
C LEU A 564 31.61 8.68 13.28
N SER A 565 31.78 9.77 14.02
CA SER A 565 32.13 9.74 15.45
C SER A 565 31.10 8.99 16.30
N GLN A 566 29.81 9.01 15.92
CA GLN A 566 28.75 8.27 16.62
C GLN A 566 28.82 6.74 16.43
N HIS A 567 29.53 6.25 15.40
CA HIS A 567 29.53 4.83 15.01
C HIS A 567 30.92 4.17 15.08
N VAL A 568 31.96 4.93 15.44
CA VAL A 568 33.34 4.43 15.58
C VAL A 568 33.64 3.90 16.99
N ASP A 569 32.83 4.29 17.99
CA ASP A 569 32.92 3.79 19.37
C ASP A 569 32.60 2.28 19.43
N GLY A 570 33.64 1.45 19.42
CA GLY A 570 33.51 -0.02 19.50
C GLY A 570 34.33 -0.82 18.46
N ILE A 571 35.03 -0.16 17.54
CA ILE A 571 35.93 -0.84 16.60
C ILE A 571 37.27 -1.12 17.30
N ASP A 572 37.70 -2.38 17.32
CA ASP A 572 39.00 -2.77 17.86
C ASP A 572 40.14 -2.10 17.07
N THR A 573 41.12 -1.55 17.79
CA THR A 573 42.37 -1.03 17.24
C THR A 573 43.16 -2.04 16.39
N SER A 574 42.90 -3.34 16.55
CA SER A 574 43.47 -4.41 15.73
C SER A 574 42.76 -4.61 14.37
N ASP A 575 41.57 -4.02 14.19
CA ASP A 575 40.77 -4.13 12.97
C ASP A 575 41.39 -3.29 11.84
N GLU A 576 41.60 -3.89 10.67
CA GLU A 576 42.21 -3.19 9.52
C GLU A 576 41.40 -1.97 9.05
N ARG A 577 40.11 -1.89 9.40
CA ARG A 577 39.22 -0.75 9.11
C ARG A 577 39.49 0.45 10.03
N PHE A 578 40.04 0.21 11.22
CA PHE A 578 40.33 1.24 12.21
C PHE A 578 41.29 2.30 11.66
N VAL A 579 42.34 1.88 10.95
CA VAL A 579 43.33 2.81 10.35
C VAL A 579 42.68 3.73 9.32
N VAL A 580 41.76 3.19 8.50
CA VAL A 580 41.05 3.97 7.48
C VAL A 580 40.14 5.01 8.14
N LEU A 581 39.37 4.61 9.15
CA LEU A 581 38.42 5.48 9.86
C LEU A 581 39.14 6.54 10.71
N ALA A 582 40.20 6.17 11.43
CA ALA A 582 41.02 7.10 12.20
C ALA A 582 41.63 8.21 11.31
N SER A 583 42.01 7.88 10.07
CA SER A 583 42.52 8.86 9.12
C SER A 583 41.49 9.87 8.63
N ILE A 584 40.19 9.57 8.73
CA ILE A 584 39.09 10.50 8.38
C ILE A 584 38.75 11.39 9.57
N VAL A 585 38.63 10.81 10.77
CA VAL A 585 38.33 11.58 12.01
C VAL A 585 39.41 12.62 12.29
N ALA A 586 40.67 12.33 11.96
CA ALA A 586 41.77 13.28 12.06
C ALA A 586 41.59 14.55 11.20
N LEU A 587 40.79 14.50 10.12
CA LEU A 587 40.49 15.67 9.28
C LEU A 587 39.49 16.64 9.93
N GLY A 588 38.61 16.17 10.81
CA GLY A 588 37.60 16.99 11.49
C GLY A 588 38.11 17.71 12.72
N ASN A 589 39.22 17.22 13.28
CA ASN A 589 39.94 17.91 14.36
C ASN A 589 40.86 19.03 13.84
N ALA A 590 40.72 19.43 12.57
CA ALA A 590 41.48 20.51 11.95
C ALA A 590 41.03 21.94 12.36
N GLU A 591 40.35 22.11 13.49
CA GLU A 591 40.06 23.43 14.09
C GLU A 591 40.98 23.82 15.27
N SER A 592 42.10 23.13 15.47
CA SER A 592 43.21 23.64 16.29
C SER A 592 44.38 24.01 15.38
N SER A 593 44.40 25.25 14.87
CA SER A 593 45.43 25.66 13.91
C SER A 593 46.77 25.89 14.63
N PHE A 594 47.77 25.03 14.36
CA PHE A 594 49.18 25.37 14.46
C PHE A 594 49.72 25.47 13.02
N PRO A 595 49.54 26.61 12.34
CA PRO A 595 49.65 26.71 10.88
C PRO A 595 51.05 26.41 10.31
N ASP A 596 52.07 26.35 11.17
CA ASP A 596 53.46 26.17 10.75
C ASP A 596 54.00 24.74 10.98
N ASN A 597 53.25 23.78 11.56
CA ASN A 597 53.75 22.40 11.75
C ASN A 597 52.71 21.33 12.08
N ALA A 598 52.50 20.38 11.16
CA ALA A 598 51.53 19.27 11.31
C ALA A 598 51.83 18.31 12.48
N HIS A 599 53.10 18.11 12.86
CA HIS A 599 53.46 17.24 13.98
C HIS A 599 53.08 17.84 15.34
N ILE A 600 53.20 19.16 15.47
CA ILE A 600 52.81 19.88 16.69
C ILE A 600 51.27 19.92 16.80
N GLN A 601 50.57 20.11 15.68
CA GLN A 601 49.12 20.04 15.64
C GLN A 601 48.59 18.66 16.05
N ALA A 602 49.14 17.58 15.48
CA ALA A 602 48.79 16.21 15.86
C ALA A 602 49.05 15.93 17.35
N PHE A 603 50.14 16.48 17.91
CA PHE A 603 50.39 16.42 19.35
C PHE A 603 49.30 17.14 20.16
N LEU A 604 48.91 18.36 19.79
CA LEU A 604 47.91 19.15 20.50
C LEU A 604 46.53 18.47 20.52
N CYS A 605 46.18 17.72 19.46
CA CYS A 605 44.96 16.90 19.39
C CYS A 605 45.09 15.51 20.04
N GLY A 606 46.31 15.01 20.28
CA GLY A 606 46.56 13.66 20.79
C GLY A 606 46.52 13.53 22.33
N PRO A 607 46.66 12.32 22.89
CA PRO A 607 46.56 12.09 24.34
C PRO A 607 47.82 12.52 25.14
N ASN A 608 48.94 12.78 24.46
CA ASN A 608 50.22 13.08 25.11
C ASN A 608 50.24 14.50 25.71
N SER A 609 50.88 14.67 26.86
CA SER A 609 50.88 15.94 27.62
C SER A 609 52.09 16.85 27.36
N VAL A 610 53.20 16.30 26.84
CA VAL A 610 54.45 17.04 26.54
C VAL A 610 55.07 16.56 25.23
N THR A 611 55.62 17.48 24.44
CA THR A 611 56.46 17.17 23.26
C THR A 611 57.60 18.16 23.09
N THR A 612 58.53 17.91 22.17
CA THR A 612 59.62 18.82 21.83
C THR A 612 59.70 19.06 20.33
N THR A 613 60.24 20.20 19.93
CA THR A 613 60.43 20.53 18.50
C THR A 613 61.71 19.94 17.89
N LYS A 614 62.44 19.07 18.61
CA LYS A 614 63.65 18.41 18.09
C LYS A 614 63.33 17.56 16.87
N GLY A 615 64.05 17.78 15.77
CA GLY A 615 63.81 17.08 14.49
C GLY A 615 62.56 17.54 13.74
N VAL A 616 61.80 18.48 14.31
CA VAL A 616 60.53 18.99 13.76
C VAL A 616 60.65 20.48 13.38
N MET A 617 61.48 21.24 14.10
CA MET A 617 61.88 22.61 13.76
C MET A 617 63.38 22.81 14.02
N THR A 618 64.05 23.58 13.16
CA THR A 618 65.46 23.94 13.31
C THR A 618 65.60 25.40 13.70
N PHE A 619 66.43 25.70 14.69
CA PHE A 619 66.65 27.06 15.18
C PHE A 619 68.12 27.46 15.00
N ASN A 620 68.37 28.72 14.64
CA ASN A 620 69.73 29.24 14.46
C ASN A 620 70.47 29.53 15.79
N GLY A 621 69.82 29.26 16.92
CA GLY A 621 70.35 29.48 18.27
C GLY A 621 69.23 29.59 19.31
N LEU A 622 69.60 29.59 20.60
CA LEU A 622 68.65 29.77 21.69
C LEU A 622 67.83 31.09 21.60
N PRO A 623 68.37 32.22 21.11
CA PRO A 623 67.58 33.43 20.90
C PRO A 623 66.43 33.25 19.89
N ASP A 624 66.65 32.42 18.87
CA ASP A 624 65.67 32.14 17.80
C ASP A 624 64.55 31.22 18.31
N ALA A 625 64.92 30.18 19.06
CA ALA A 625 63.96 29.32 19.78
C ALA A 625 63.12 30.12 20.81
N ARG A 626 63.75 31.07 21.52
CA ARG A 626 63.06 31.96 22.46
C ARG A 626 62.09 32.89 21.75
N LYS A 627 62.49 33.47 20.60
CA LYS A 627 61.60 34.32 19.78
C LYS A 627 60.38 33.54 19.29
N CYS A 628 60.57 32.28 18.88
CA CYS A 628 59.47 31.38 18.52
C CYS A 628 58.51 31.14 19.69
N ALA A 629 59.02 30.74 20.86
CA ALA A 629 58.19 30.53 22.05
C ALA A 629 57.42 31.81 22.44
N THR A 630 58.08 32.97 22.45
CA THR A 630 57.43 34.24 22.80
C THR A 630 56.38 34.69 21.78
N LYS A 631 56.58 34.42 20.48
CA LYS A 631 55.58 34.72 19.43
C LYS A 631 54.28 33.95 19.70
N TRP A 632 54.39 32.66 19.99
CA TRP A 632 53.22 31.79 20.21
C TRP A 632 52.55 31.99 21.56
N MET A 633 53.31 32.39 22.60
CA MET A 633 52.72 32.78 23.88
C MET A 633 52.01 34.15 23.84
N ARG A 634 52.24 34.97 22.81
CA ARG A 634 51.56 36.27 22.60
C ARG A 634 50.32 36.19 21.72
N ASN A 635 50.23 35.18 20.85
CA ASN A 635 49.07 34.97 20.00
C ASN A 635 47.93 34.29 20.80
N SER A 636 46.69 34.57 20.43
CA SER A 636 45.52 33.88 21.01
C SER A 636 45.61 32.37 20.76
N GLN A 637 45.56 31.59 21.83
CA GLN A 637 45.52 30.13 21.76
C GLN A 637 44.06 29.71 21.54
N ILE A 638 43.75 29.20 20.34
CA ILE A 638 42.38 28.83 19.93
C ILE A 638 42.25 27.31 20.05
N ASN A 639 41.22 26.84 20.77
CA ASN A 639 40.85 25.43 20.90
C ASN A 639 41.89 24.49 21.53
N ALA A 640 42.96 25.03 22.10
CA ALA A 640 43.93 24.32 22.94
C ALA A 640 44.60 25.32 23.88
N SER A 641 45.12 24.86 25.02
CA SER A 641 46.00 25.67 25.85
C SER A 641 47.31 24.95 26.13
N PHE A 642 48.42 25.67 25.98
CA PHE A 642 49.76 25.12 26.12
C PHE A 642 50.79 26.19 26.48
N THR A 643 51.91 25.75 27.04
CA THR A 643 53.10 26.57 27.29
C THR A 643 54.26 26.11 26.43
N MET A 644 55.15 27.06 26.10
CA MET A 644 56.35 26.82 25.30
C MET A 644 57.59 27.33 26.02
N GLU A 645 58.59 26.46 26.20
CA GLU A 645 59.85 26.78 26.88
C GLU A 645 61.07 26.45 26.00
N PRO A 646 61.99 27.41 25.75
CA PRO A 646 63.15 27.19 24.90
C PRO A 646 64.34 26.57 25.66
N PHE A 647 65.01 25.59 25.05
CA PHE A 647 66.14 24.86 25.63
C PHE A 647 67.26 24.63 24.58
N GLY A 648 68.45 24.24 25.03
CA GLY A 648 69.61 23.90 24.16
C GLY A 648 70.58 25.05 23.88
N ARG A 649 71.60 24.79 23.04
CA ARG A 649 72.67 25.75 22.67
C ARG A 649 73.07 25.58 21.20
N GLY A 650 73.37 26.68 20.51
CA GLY A 650 73.76 26.64 19.10
C GLY A 650 72.69 26.05 18.19
N LYS A 651 73.09 25.21 17.22
CA LYS A 651 72.17 24.54 16.27
C LYS A 651 71.30 23.45 16.90
N GLU A 652 71.52 23.10 18.16
CA GLU A 652 70.71 22.14 18.92
C GLU A 652 69.63 22.80 19.79
N ALA A 653 69.36 24.09 19.59
CA ALA A 653 68.26 24.76 20.28
C ALA A 653 66.91 24.17 19.86
N PHE A 654 65.98 24.04 20.81
CA PHE A 654 64.63 23.50 20.60
C PHE A 654 63.64 24.15 21.57
N VAL A 655 62.35 23.86 21.40
CA VAL A 655 61.26 24.33 22.26
C VAL A 655 60.50 23.11 22.79
N ALA A 656 60.29 23.04 24.10
CA ALA A 656 59.38 22.08 24.72
C ALA A 656 57.97 22.67 24.76
N ILE A 657 56.97 21.87 24.43
CA ILE A 657 55.56 22.26 24.38
C ILE A 657 54.81 21.39 25.37
N LYS A 658 54.10 22.02 26.32
CA LYS A 658 53.33 21.33 27.35
C LYS A 658 51.89 21.78 27.34
N LYS A 659 50.95 20.84 27.31
CA LYS A 659 49.52 21.15 27.39
C LYS A 659 49.14 21.66 28.78
N THR A 660 48.25 22.63 28.85
CA THR A 660 47.65 23.11 30.10
C THR A 660 46.17 22.76 30.12
N ARG A 661 45.59 22.72 31.32
CA ARG A 661 44.16 22.42 31.52
C ARG A 661 43.26 23.65 31.32
N ASP A 662 43.81 24.82 31.05
CA ASP A 662 43.06 26.07 31.09
C ASP A 662 41.92 26.11 30.07
N TRP A 663 42.16 25.59 28.86
CA TRP A 663 41.10 25.45 27.85
C TRP A 663 40.03 24.42 28.25
N PHE A 664 40.45 23.25 28.76
CA PHE A 664 39.53 22.21 29.23
C PHE A 664 38.62 22.73 30.35
N SER A 665 39.19 23.46 31.33
CA SER A 665 38.45 24.04 32.44
C SER A 665 37.47 25.14 32.00
N GLN A 666 37.82 25.95 30.99
CA GLN A 666 36.91 26.97 30.44
C GLN A 666 35.74 26.32 29.67
N TYR A 667 36.01 25.25 28.93
CA TYR A 667 34.99 24.53 28.17
C TYR A 667 34.07 23.70 29.09
N GLU A 668 34.59 23.13 30.18
CA GLU A 668 33.80 22.42 31.20
C GLU A 668 32.74 23.33 31.86
N ASN A 669 33.10 24.59 32.13
CA ASN A 669 32.14 25.60 32.62
C ASN A 669 31.08 25.96 31.56
N SER A 670 31.45 25.93 30.28
CA SER A 670 30.55 26.25 29.16
C SER A 670 29.60 25.09 28.82
N LEU A 671 29.98 23.85 29.16
CA LEU A 671 29.18 22.63 29.00
C LEU A 671 28.12 22.45 30.10
N LEU A 672 28.32 23.07 31.27
CA LEU A 672 27.42 22.99 32.41
C LEU A 672 25.96 23.40 32.09
N PRO A 673 25.70 24.53 31.39
CA PRO A 673 24.33 24.88 31.00
C PRO A 673 23.70 23.88 30.03
N TYR A 674 24.45 23.33 29.08
CA TYR A 674 23.93 22.31 28.14
C TYR A 674 23.66 20.96 28.82
N LYS A 675 24.46 20.58 29.82
CA LYS A 675 24.19 19.40 30.65
C LYS A 675 22.93 19.57 31.51
N ASN A 676 22.69 20.79 32.03
CA ASN A 676 21.48 21.11 32.75
C ASN A 676 20.25 21.12 31.83
N GLU A 677 20.37 21.70 30.62
CA GLU A 677 19.31 21.70 29.61
C GLU A 677 18.98 20.27 29.13
N LEU A 678 19.99 19.43 28.92
CA LEU A 678 19.79 18.02 28.58
C LEU A 678 19.09 17.26 29.72
N LYS A 679 19.44 17.55 30.98
CA LYS A 679 18.78 16.98 32.14
C LYS A 679 17.31 17.42 32.25
N ASP A 680 17.03 18.71 32.03
CA ASP A 680 15.67 19.25 32.01
C ASP A 680 14.82 18.64 30.88
N LEU A 681 15.43 18.39 29.71
CA LEU A 681 14.77 17.72 28.58
C LEU A 681 14.49 16.25 28.88
N ILE A 682 15.42 15.54 29.55
CA ILE A 682 15.23 14.15 29.99
C ILE A 682 14.13 14.07 31.06
N GLU A 683 14.07 15.01 32.00
CA GLU A 683 12.99 15.06 33.00
C GLU A 683 11.62 15.38 32.37
N ARG A 684 11.59 16.19 31.31
CA ARG A 684 10.33 16.58 30.62
C ARG A 684 9.80 15.53 29.65
N PHE A 685 10.67 14.79 28.98
CA PHE A 685 10.28 13.89 27.88
C PHE A 685 10.63 12.42 28.12
N GLY A 686 11.31 12.10 29.22
CA GLY A 686 11.83 10.77 29.53
C GLY A 686 13.06 10.41 28.71
N GLU A 687 13.91 9.51 29.23
CA GLU A 687 15.01 8.95 28.45
C GLU A 687 14.44 8.10 27.30
N GLY A 688 14.74 8.47 26.05
CA GLY A 688 14.35 7.72 24.87
C GLY A 688 15.10 6.39 24.76
N GLY A 689 14.73 5.42 25.59
CA GLY A 689 15.13 4.01 25.48
C GLY A 689 13.95 3.17 24.96
N CYS A 690 14.14 2.49 23.83
CA CYS A 690 13.25 1.41 23.41
C CYS A 690 13.29 0.27 24.43
N ALA A 691 12.22 0.07 25.21
CA ALA A 691 11.68 -1.23 25.60
C ALA A 691 10.47 -1.05 26.53
N ASP A 692 9.34 -1.67 26.13
CA ASP A 692 8.16 -2.09 26.91
C ASP A 692 7.37 -1.08 27.77
N GLY A 693 6.07 -0.93 27.47
CA GLY A 693 5.12 0.01 28.10
C GLY A 693 4.75 -0.29 29.58
N PRO A 694 3.82 0.47 30.23
CA PRO A 694 2.50 0.79 29.69
C PRO A 694 1.91 2.21 29.98
N ALA A 695 0.86 2.52 29.22
CA ALA A 695 -0.25 3.48 29.48
C ALA A 695 0.06 4.99 29.61
N MET A 696 -0.08 5.72 28.49
CA MET A 696 -0.34 7.16 28.49
C MET A 696 -1.65 7.48 29.23
N LYS A 697 -1.55 7.94 30.47
CA LYS A 697 -2.62 8.72 31.10
C LYS A 697 -2.64 10.10 30.45
N ARG A 698 -3.71 10.40 29.72
CA ARG A 698 -4.10 11.76 29.36
C ARG A 698 -4.28 12.57 30.65
N ALA A 699 -3.52 13.64 30.82
CA ALA A 699 -3.89 14.73 31.72
C ALA A 699 -4.68 15.77 30.94
N ARG A 700 -5.83 16.13 31.49
CA ARG A 700 -6.79 17.11 31.00
C ARG A 700 -6.43 18.47 31.61
N VAL A 701 -6.42 19.51 30.76
CA VAL A 701 -6.80 20.92 30.99
C VAL A 701 -6.51 21.53 32.37
N GLU A 702 -5.72 22.61 32.36
CA GLU A 702 -6.21 23.92 32.83
C GLU A 702 -6.22 24.89 31.64
#